data_AF-A0A916PWM7-F1
#
_entry.id   AF-A0A916PWM7-F1
#
_cell.length_a   1.000
_cell.length_b   1.000
_cell.length_c   1.000
_cell.angle_alpha   90.00
_cell.angle_beta   90.00
_cell.angle_gamma   90.00
#
_symmetry.space_group_name_H-M   'P 1'
#
loop_
_entity.id
_entity.type
_entity.pdbx_description
1 polymer ?
#
loop_
_entity_poly.entity_id
_entity_poly.type
_entity_poly.pdbx_seq_one_letter_code
_entity_poly.pdbx_strand_id
1 'polypeptide(L)'
;MNDAELLAIIAQAEREGWTELDLSGNDLSELPMEIGKLTQLETLILGKRLEDSEKVRNRYLQKISGNNLKMLPLELLNLPNLRKLDLSGNPLESIPIVITQMLQLEELSLLRVALNKIPDEISNLVNLRQLDLRYNKITQIPDALANLANLTQLDLRSNQITQIPDAITNLANLTQLYLSSNQITQIPDAIANLANLTQLYLSSNQITQIPDAIASLTKLTQLYLSSNQITQIPDTIINLANLTSLDLSYNQIKEITKQVLLLPNLQKFYLEGSQLLELTKLYAQKNNLTIAPEILSSSNDNGQSAFDYVSQLILVSNRPLHEAKLLLIGQGSVGKTSLMERLIRDQYDKNQVQTDGLNVETWNVEVNSKDIRLNVWDFGGQEIYHATHQFFLTKRSLYLLVCNCRTSEEENRIEYWLKLIESFGGKSPVIIVGNKKDEQPLDINRKALREKYPNIKAIIETSCSKNEGIDELRAAILKQVGDLKEVYDLLPLTWFEVKQQLESMPEDFITYNRYLNICHENKIPEEQNQEQLIDLLHRLGLVLNFRDHPILKDTNVLKPNWVSEGIYALLSDEELKTKTKGIFTPADLTRILDPERYPTKRHTYLIELMKEFELGFALACHPPQFLIAGLLPKDQPDKTELQGETLEFQYHYKVLPESIISRFIVNEHDRIHNHTYWRSGVMLQYQENNETYNIARIKADPEDKKIFIAISGRKETRRLFLGVLRDTFKRIHNTLPNLEITEWVPVPNHPKHDPLKYTELLGLEAMGETNKIIGELKLKLDLRQLLDGYESLESRQKVIRGDDISSIEDRRSRNEKAENRGDTYHFYAETGQVITGSVKPAGNNIGTQNNNLSQNPVPEVSQPNKTNSATKPMKTILMLAANPKNSVSLRLQEEERDIKERLRLAGYGTEPIKTAVAVRPRDIQQAMLDFKPQIIHFSGHGADEDGLVFEDINGQSKLIGGEDLADLFDLFSDRIECVVLNACYSETQAEAIRQNIKYVIGMNQTIDDLAAIEFAVGFYAAIGAGETYEFAFKLGCSAIRLAGIKEYTTPQLLKK
;
A
#
# COMPACT_ATOMS: atom_id res chain seq x y z
N MET A 1 -47.21 0.70 8.70
CA MET A 1 -48.32 1.05 7.78
C MET A 1 -49.65 0.66 8.43
N ASN A 2 -50.69 1.49 8.32
CA ASN A 2 -52.01 1.12 8.87
C ASN A 2 -52.87 0.39 7.81
N ASP A 3 -53.93 -0.31 8.25
CA ASP A 3 -54.74 -1.16 7.36
C ASP A 3 -55.42 -0.36 6.23
N ALA A 4 -55.78 0.90 6.48
CA ALA A 4 -56.41 1.77 5.49
C ALA A 4 -55.43 2.16 4.36
N GLU A 5 -54.17 2.45 4.70
CA GLU A 5 -53.09 2.69 3.73
C GLU A 5 -52.80 1.45 2.90
N LEU A 6 -52.73 0.28 3.54
CA LEU A 6 -52.48 -0.99 2.85
C LEU A 6 -53.60 -1.31 1.84
N LEU A 7 -54.86 -1.15 2.24
CA LEU A 7 -56.00 -1.35 1.35
C LEU A 7 -56.01 -0.33 0.20
N ALA A 8 -55.60 0.92 0.44
CA ALA A 8 -55.48 1.93 -0.61
C ALA A 8 -54.40 1.56 -1.64
N ILE A 9 -53.24 1.08 -1.19
CA ILE A 9 -52.15 0.61 -2.07
C ILE A 9 -52.61 -0.60 -2.89
N ILE A 10 -53.27 -1.58 -2.27
CA ILE A 10 -53.78 -2.76 -2.99
C ILE A 10 -54.83 -2.34 -4.03
N ALA A 11 -55.76 -1.44 -3.69
CA ALA A 11 -56.76 -0.93 -4.64
C ALA A 11 -56.12 -0.13 -5.79
N GLN A 12 -55.02 0.57 -5.53
CA GLN A 12 -54.25 1.27 -6.56
C GLN A 12 -53.53 0.28 -7.47
N ALA A 13 -52.83 -0.71 -6.90
CA ALA A 13 -52.12 -1.76 -7.63
C ALA A 13 -53.08 -2.56 -8.53
N GLU A 14 -54.31 -2.83 -8.06
CA GLU A 14 -55.35 -3.49 -8.84
C GLU A 14 -55.76 -2.64 -10.06
N ARG A 15 -55.98 -1.34 -9.85
CA ARG A 15 -56.41 -0.41 -10.91
C ARG A 15 -55.33 -0.19 -11.97
N GLU A 16 -54.08 -0.11 -11.54
CA GLU A 16 -52.93 0.16 -12.40
C GLU A 16 -52.31 -1.12 -12.98
N GLY A 17 -52.72 -2.31 -12.51
CA GLY A 17 -52.25 -3.59 -13.03
C GLY A 17 -50.79 -3.88 -12.71
N TRP A 18 -50.36 -3.63 -11.47
CA TRP A 18 -48.96 -3.83 -11.06
C TRP A 18 -48.55 -5.30 -11.15
N THR A 19 -47.33 -5.53 -11.66
CA THR A 19 -46.70 -6.86 -11.74
C THR A 19 -45.77 -7.14 -10.57
N GLU A 20 -45.34 -6.12 -9.83
CA GLU A 20 -44.52 -6.24 -8.64
C GLU A 20 -45.10 -5.39 -7.51
N LEU A 21 -45.14 -5.95 -6.30
CA LEU A 21 -45.60 -5.26 -5.10
C LEU A 21 -44.67 -5.58 -3.92
N ASP A 22 -44.03 -4.53 -3.40
CA ASP A 22 -43.19 -4.60 -2.21
C ASP A 22 -43.91 -3.99 -1.00
N LEU A 23 -44.19 -4.85 -0.03
CA LEU A 23 -44.79 -4.54 1.26
C LEU A 23 -43.83 -4.85 2.42
N SER A 24 -42.54 -5.10 2.17
CA SER A 24 -41.54 -5.37 3.22
C SER A 24 -41.36 -4.20 4.18
N GLY A 25 -41.10 -4.48 5.47
CA GLY A 25 -40.73 -3.45 6.46
C GLY A 25 -41.86 -2.50 6.86
N ASN A 26 -43.11 -2.89 6.64
CA ASN A 26 -44.28 -2.06 6.92
C ASN A 26 -44.95 -2.39 8.26
N ASP A 27 -44.31 -3.24 9.08
CA ASP A 27 -44.80 -3.76 10.37
C ASP A 27 -46.16 -4.48 10.27
N LEU A 28 -46.45 -5.10 9.12
CA LEU A 28 -47.73 -5.75 8.88
C LEU A 28 -47.91 -6.96 9.81
N SER A 29 -49.02 -7.02 10.55
CA SER A 29 -49.37 -8.17 11.40
C SER A 29 -50.22 -9.20 10.66
N GLU A 30 -50.99 -8.75 9.67
CA GLU A 30 -51.80 -9.56 8.78
C GLU A 30 -51.76 -9.03 7.35
N LEU A 31 -52.05 -9.90 6.39
CA LEU A 31 -52.18 -9.55 4.98
C LEU A 31 -53.67 -9.64 4.62
N PRO A 32 -54.30 -8.56 4.11
CA PRO A 32 -55.73 -8.53 3.86
C PRO A 32 -56.12 -9.42 2.67
N MET A 33 -57.36 -9.92 2.68
CA MET A 33 -57.89 -10.83 1.65
C MET A 33 -57.92 -10.19 0.25
N GLU A 34 -58.01 -8.86 0.19
CA GLU A 34 -58.02 -8.07 -1.04
C GLU A 34 -56.75 -8.26 -1.89
N ILE A 35 -55.65 -8.75 -1.31
CA ILE A 35 -54.43 -9.08 -2.05
C ILE A 35 -54.71 -10.04 -3.22
N GLY A 36 -55.69 -10.95 -3.07
CA GLY A 36 -56.07 -11.92 -4.11
C GLY A 36 -56.72 -11.31 -5.35
N LYS A 37 -57.02 -10.00 -5.36
CA LYS A 37 -57.54 -9.29 -6.54
C LYS A 37 -56.44 -8.92 -7.55
N LEU A 38 -55.17 -8.93 -7.14
CA LEU A 38 -54.03 -8.50 -7.95
C LEU A 38 -53.61 -9.56 -8.99
N THR A 39 -54.51 -9.91 -9.90
CA THR A 39 -54.31 -11.03 -10.86
C THR A 39 -53.12 -10.88 -11.82
N GLN A 40 -52.60 -9.65 -12.01
CA GLN A 40 -51.42 -9.37 -12.84
C GLN A 40 -50.09 -9.51 -12.07
N LEU A 41 -50.14 -9.74 -10.75
CA LEU A 41 -48.96 -9.75 -9.91
C LEU A 41 -48.07 -10.98 -10.20
N GLU A 42 -46.81 -10.72 -10.52
CA GLU A 42 -45.76 -11.71 -10.76
C GLU A 42 -44.79 -11.82 -9.58
N THR A 43 -44.56 -10.71 -8.87
CA THR A 43 -43.63 -10.65 -7.74
C THR A 43 -44.29 -10.01 -6.52
N LEU A 44 -44.26 -10.72 -5.38
CA LEU A 44 -44.75 -10.22 -4.09
C LEU A 44 -43.64 -10.30 -3.05
N ILE A 45 -43.26 -9.14 -2.51
CA ILE A 45 -42.20 -9.01 -1.51
C ILE A 45 -42.86 -8.60 -0.19
N LEU A 46 -43.04 -9.57 0.71
CA LEU A 46 -43.55 -9.38 2.08
C LEU A 46 -42.43 -9.32 3.12
N GLY A 47 -41.21 -9.47 2.65
CA GLY A 47 -39.98 -9.31 3.39
C GLY A 47 -38.83 -9.31 2.39
N LYS A 48 -37.71 -8.66 2.70
CA LYS A 48 -36.54 -8.66 1.82
C LYS A 48 -35.24 -8.56 2.59
N ARG A 49 -34.19 -9.15 2.04
CA ARG A 49 -32.82 -8.91 2.47
C ARG A 49 -32.43 -7.47 2.13
N LEU A 50 -31.89 -6.75 3.10
CA LEU A 50 -31.26 -5.44 2.90
C LEU A 50 -29.77 -5.63 2.61
N GLU A 51 -29.16 -4.68 1.91
CA GLU A 51 -27.73 -4.74 1.58
C GLU A 51 -26.83 -4.59 2.82
N ASP A 52 -27.37 -3.99 3.88
CA ASP A 52 -26.67 -3.74 5.14
C ASP A 52 -26.59 -4.99 6.03
N SER A 53 -25.54 -5.07 6.86
CA SER A 53 -25.36 -6.12 7.86
C SER A 53 -25.35 -5.53 9.28
N GLU A 54 -25.92 -6.25 10.23
CA GLU A 54 -26.10 -5.85 11.61
C GLU A 54 -25.19 -6.69 12.52
N LYS A 55 -24.40 -6.05 13.37
CA LYS A 55 -23.46 -6.74 14.26
C LYS A 55 -24.18 -7.17 15.54
N VAL A 56 -24.50 -8.47 15.66
CA VAL A 56 -25.12 -9.07 16.85
C VAL A 56 -24.13 -10.05 17.50
N ARG A 57 -23.72 -9.79 18.75
CA ARG A 57 -22.82 -10.67 19.54
C ARG A 57 -21.60 -11.18 18.73
N ASN A 58 -20.86 -10.27 18.08
CA ASN A 58 -19.71 -10.56 17.22
C ASN A 58 -19.98 -11.34 15.92
N ARG A 59 -21.23 -11.38 15.44
CA ARG A 59 -21.57 -11.89 14.10
C ARG A 59 -22.30 -10.81 13.30
N TYR A 60 -21.87 -10.60 12.05
CA TYR A 60 -22.60 -9.78 11.09
C TYR A 60 -23.78 -10.60 10.57
N LEU A 61 -24.99 -10.30 11.03
CA LEU A 61 -26.24 -10.86 10.53
C LEU A 61 -26.78 -9.90 9.47
N GLN A 62 -27.10 -10.37 8.26
CA GLN A 62 -27.69 -9.50 7.24
C GLN A 62 -28.98 -8.85 7.77
N LYS A 63 -29.16 -7.54 7.56
CA LYS A 63 -30.40 -6.85 7.88
C LYS A 63 -31.49 -7.36 6.97
N ILE A 64 -32.67 -7.55 7.53
CA ILE A 64 -33.84 -8.03 6.80
C ILE A 64 -34.96 -7.08 7.14
N SER A 65 -35.58 -6.54 6.11
CA SER A 65 -36.81 -5.78 6.19
C SER A 65 -37.96 -6.79 6.13
N GLY A 66 -38.42 -7.26 7.28
CA GLY A 66 -39.54 -8.22 7.39
C GLY A 66 -40.83 -7.53 7.84
N ASN A 67 -41.91 -8.30 7.90
CA ASN A 67 -43.14 -7.91 8.60
C ASN A 67 -43.34 -8.82 9.82
N ASN A 68 -44.47 -8.69 10.52
CA ASN A 68 -44.85 -9.53 11.65
C ASN A 68 -45.86 -10.62 11.26
N LEU A 69 -45.85 -11.06 10.00
CA LEU A 69 -46.80 -12.04 9.47
C LEU A 69 -46.53 -13.43 10.08
N LYS A 70 -47.55 -14.00 10.71
CA LYS A 70 -47.54 -15.39 11.21
C LYS A 70 -48.31 -16.35 10.31
N MET A 71 -49.28 -15.81 9.57
CA MET A 71 -50.14 -16.55 8.66
C MET A 71 -50.33 -15.76 7.37
N LEU A 72 -50.76 -16.46 6.33
CA LEU A 72 -51.04 -15.88 5.02
C LEU A 72 -52.48 -16.23 4.61
N PRO A 73 -53.21 -15.29 3.96
CA PRO A 73 -54.58 -15.51 3.51
C PRO A 73 -54.64 -16.54 2.38
N LEU A 74 -55.75 -17.29 2.29
CA LEU A 74 -55.96 -18.29 1.24
C LEU A 74 -56.11 -17.65 -0.15
N GLU A 75 -56.50 -16.37 -0.17
CA GLU A 75 -56.69 -15.56 -1.37
C GLU A 75 -55.39 -15.37 -2.18
N LEU A 76 -54.21 -15.64 -1.62
CA LEU A 76 -52.95 -15.70 -2.39
C LEU A 76 -52.99 -16.77 -3.49
N LEU A 77 -53.81 -17.81 -3.34
CA LEU A 77 -54.01 -18.82 -4.39
C LEU A 77 -54.72 -18.27 -5.63
N ASN A 78 -55.38 -17.12 -5.52
CA ASN A 78 -56.07 -16.47 -6.63
C ASN A 78 -55.13 -15.65 -7.54
N LEU A 79 -53.81 -15.70 -7.30
CA LEU A 79 -52.79 -14.97 -8.06
C LEU A 79 -52.14 -15.89 -9.12
N PRO A 80 -52.70 -16.00 -10.34
CA PRO A 80 -52.28 -17.01 -11.33
C PRO A 80 -50.88 -16.78 -11.89
N ASN A 81 -50.40 -15.54 -11.85
CA ASN A 81 -49.13 -15.13 -12.45
C ASN A 81 -47.98 -15.02 -11.45
N LEU A 82 -48.22 -15.24 -10.15
CA LEU A 82 -47.20 -15.02 -9.13
C LEU A 82 -46.05 -16.02 -9.26
N ARG A 83 -44.88 -15.57 -9.72
CA ARG A 83 -43.67 -16.39 -9.88
C ARG A 83 -42.72 -16.25 -8.71
N LYS A 84 -42.67 -15.08 -8.08
CA LYS A 84 -41.71 -14.77 -7.02
C LYS A 84 -42.42 -14.37 -5.74
N LEU A 85 -42.07 -15.04 -4.64
CA LEU A 85 -42.58 -14.74 -3.32
C LEU A 85 -41.43 -14.64 -2.32
N ASP A 86 -41.25 -13.46 -1.73
CA ASP A 86 -40.30 -13.22 -0.65
C ASP A 86 -41.03 -12.99 0.67
N LEU A 87 -40.80 -13.86 1.65
CA LEU A 87 -41.38 -13.84 2.98
C LEU A 87 -40.32 -13.60 4.07
N SER A 88 -39.12 -13.18 3.67
CA SER A 88 -37.96 -13.03 4.56
C SER A 88 -38.26 -12.21 5.82
N GLY A 89 -37.79 -12.66 6.97
CA GLY A 89 -37.90 -11.91 8.24
C GLY A 89 -39.29 -11.89 8.86
N ASN A 90 -40.25 -12.69 8.36
CA ASN A 90 -41.55 -12.88 9.00
C ASN A 90 -41.53 -14.05 10.00
N PRO A 91 -42.20 -13.96 11.17
CA PRO A 91 -42.22 -15.00 12.19
C PRO A 91 -43.20 -16.16 11.87
N LEU A 92 -42.98 -16.87 10.76
CA LEU A 92 -43.91 -17.93 10.29
C LEU A 92 -43.84 -19.24 11.09
N GLU A 93 -42.68 -19.57 11.68
CA GLU A 93 -42.37 -20.84 12.42
C GLU A 93 -42.46 -22.14 11.61
N SER A 94 -43.28 -22.18 10.57
CA SER A 94 -43.44 -23.27 9.61
C SER A 94 -43.79 -22.71 8.23
N ILE A 95 -43.59 -23.48 7.16
CA ILE A 95 -44.04 -23.08 5.82
C ILE A 95 -45.56 -23.24 5.76
N PRO A 96 -46.35 -22.16 5.58
CA PRO A 96 -47.80 -22.25 5.51
C PRO A 96 -48.26 -23.11 4.32
N ILE A 97 -49.33 -23.90 4.52
CA ILE A 97 -49.84 -24.81 3.50
C ILE A 97 -50.26 -24.09 2.21
N VAL A 98 -50.70 -22.83 2.33
CA VAL A 98 -51.06 -22.01 1.16
C VAL A 98 -49.89 -21.88 0.19
N ILE A 99 -48.65 -21.73 0.69
CA ILE A 99 -47.46 -21.61 -0.16
C ILE A 99 -47.24 -22.90 -0.94
N THR A 100 -47.39 -24.06 -0.28
CA THR A 100 -47.18 -25.39 -0.91
C THR A 100 -48.20 -25.71 -2.01
N GLN A 101 -49.26 -24.91 -2.15
CA GLN A 101 -50.29 -25.04 -3.17
C GLN A 101 -50.11 -24.02 -4.33
N MET A 102 -49.13 -23.12 -4.24
CA MET A 102 -48.82 -22.12 -5.29
C MET A 102 -47.90 -22.72 -6.36
N LEU A 103 -48.44 -23.67 -7.14
CA LEU A 103 -47.71 -24.48 -8.12
C LEU A 103 -46.99 -23.67 -9.21
N GLN A 104 -47.37 -22.41 -9.40
CA GLN A 104 -46.81 -21.48 -10.38
C GLN A 104 -45.47 -20.85 -9.95
N LEU A 105 -45.08 -20.96 -8.68
CA LEU A 105 -43.89 -20.30 -8.13
C LEU A 105 -42.60 -20.83 -8.77
N GLU A 106 -41.71 -19.89 -9.11
CA GLU A 106 -40.36 -20.13 -9.62
C GLU A 106 -39.28 -19.72 -8.61
N GLU A 107 -39.55 -18.74 -7.75
CA GLU A 107 -38.62 -18.27 -6.73
C GLU A 107 -39.33 -18.10 -5.38
N LEU A 108 -38.78 -18.72 -4.33
CA LEU A 108 -39.30 -18.64 -2.97
C LEU A 108 -38.17 -18.31 -2.00
N SER A 109 -38.34 -17.21 -1.25
CA SER A 109 -37.42 -16.79 -0.20
C SER A 109 -38.09 -16.81 1.17
N LEU A 110 -37.47 -17.54 2.09
CA LEU A 110 -37.91 -17.80 3.47
C LEU A 110 -36.75 -17.56 4.45
N LEU A 111 -35.95 -16.53 4.18
CA LEU A 111 -34.79 -16.15 4.99
C LEU A 111 -35.23 -15.71 6.41
N ARG A 112 -34.63 -16.30 7.45
CA ARG A 112 -34.83 -15.87 8.86
C ARG A 112 -36.30 -15.87 9.31
N VAL A 113 -37.09 -16.87 8.90
CA VAL A 113 -38.50 -17.03 9.28
C VAL A 113 -38.73 -18.04 10.42
N ALA A 114 -37.65 -18.48 11.05
CA ALA A 114 -37.59 -19.39 12.20
C ALA A 114 -38.07 -20.84 11.92
N LEU A 115 -37.98 -21.33 10.68
CA LEU A 115 -38.35 -22.70 10.32
C LEU A 115 -37.47 -23.73 11.04
N ASN A 116 -38.06 -24.79 11.55
CA ASN A 116 -37.33 -25.93 12.13
C ASN A 116 -37.25 -27.16 11.20
N LYS A 117 -38.12 -27.22 10.18
CA LYS A 117 -38.20 -28.31 9.21
C LYS A 117 -38.65 -27.78 7.85
N ILE A 118 -38.30 -28.52 6.80
CA ILE A 118 -38.89 -28.37 5.48
C ILE A 118 -39.97 -29.45 5.35
N PRO A 119 -41.23 -29.11 5.11
CA PRO A 119 -42.31 -30.09 4.89
C PRO A 119 -42.15 -30.80 3.55
N ASP A 120 -42.57 -32.07 3.46
CA ASP A 120 -42.50 -32.84 2.21
C ASP A 120 -43.34 -32.19 1.09
N GLU A 121 -44.41 -31.50 1.48
CA GLU A 121 -45.31 -30.77 0.58
C GLU A 121 -44.62 -29.64 -0.20
N ILE A 122 -43.40 -29.21 0.19
CA ILE A 122 -42.61 -28.28 -0.63
C ILE A 122 -42.35 -28.84 -2.03
N SER A 123 -42.33 -30.17 -2.16
CA SER A 123 -42.11 -30.89 -3.43
C SER A 123 -43.20 -30.65 -4.48
N ASN A 124 -44.36 -30.11 -4.07
CA ASN A 124 -45.43 -29.73 -5.00
C ASN A 124 -45.04 -28.53 -5.88
N LEU A 125 -44.06 -27.73 -5.48
CA LEU A 125 -43.62 -26.53 -6.20
C LEU A 125 -42.69 -26.89 -7.38
N VAL A 126 -43.14 -27.76 -8.28
CA VAL A 126 -42.30 -28.36 -9.34
C VAL A 126 -41.67 -27.35 -10.32
N ASN A 127 -42.18 -26.12 -10.37
CA ASN A 127 -41.63 -25.04 -11.20
C ASN A 127 -40.53 -24.23 -10.50
N LEU A 128 -40.23 -24.51 -9.23
CA LEU A 128 -39.27 -23.76 -8.44
C LEU A 128 -37.85 -23.92 -9.01
N ARG A 129 -37.20 -22.78 -9.25
CA ARG A 129 -35.82 -22.64 -9.74
C ARG A 129 -34.88 -22.15 -8.67
N GLN A 130 -35.37 -21.32 -7.74
CA GLN A 130 -34.59 -20.80 -6.62
C GLN A 130 -35.35 -20.97 -5.31
N LEU A 131 -34.65 -21.52 -4.31
CA LEU A 131 -35.16 -21.68 -2.95
C LEU A 131 -34.14 -21.16 -1.95
N ASP A 132 -34.49 -20.09 -1.23
CA ASP A 132 -33.68 -19.52 -0.15
C ASP A 132 -34.31 -19.82 1.23
N LEU A 133 -33.61 -20.60 2.03
CA LEU A 133 -34.00 -21.06 3.36
C LEU A 133 -32.95 -20.72 4.42
N ARG A 134 -32.09 -19.73 4.15
CA ARG A 134 -30.99 -19.37 5.06
C ARG A 134 -31.45 -18.83 6.42
N TYR A 135 -30.56 -18.91 7.40
CA TYR A 135 -30.75 -18.36 8.75
C TYR A 135 -32.01 -18.87 9.46
N ASN A 136 -32.35 -20.13 9.24
CA ASN A 136 -33.44 -20.82 9.93
C ASN A 136 -32.86 -21.79 10.99
N LYS A 137 -33.69 -22.70 11.49
CA LYS A 137 -33.35 -23.76 12.46
C LYS A 137 -33.56 -25.15 11.85
N ILE A 138 -33.43 -25.27 10.53
CA ILE A 138 -33.68 -26.53 9.81
C ILE A 138 -32.63 -27.56 10.19
N THR A 139 -33.07 -28.77 10.56
CA THR A 139 -32.18 -29.85 11.04
C THR A 139 -31.90 -30.92 9.98
N GLN A 140 -32.77 -31.05 8.99
CA GLN A 140 -32.69 -32.07 7.93
C GLN A 140 -33.22 -31.53 6.60
N ILE A 141 -32.66 -32.06 5.51
CA ILE A 141 -33.17 -31.86 4.15
C ILE A 141 -34.04 -33.10 3.84
N PRO A 142 -35.34 -32.96 3.57
CA PRO A 142 -36.21 -34.10 3.28
C PRO A 142 -35.93 -34.66 1.89
N ASP A 143 -36.04 -35.98 1.72
CA ASP A 143 -35.87 -36.64 0.42
C ASP A 143 -36.86 -36.11 -0.62
N ALA A 144 -38.05 -35.68 -0.21
CA ALA A 144 -39.06 -35.09 -1.10
C ALA A 144 -38.57 -33.83 -1.83
N LEU A 145 -37.59 -33.10 -1.28
CA LEU A 145 -37.00 -31.91 -1.95
C LEU A 145 -36.41 -32.27 -3.31
N ALA A 146 -35.96 -33.52 -3.48
CA ALA A 146 -35.42 -34.07 -4.71
C ALA A 146 -36.38 -34.02 -5.91
N ASN A 147 -37.69 -33.87 -5.67
CA ASN A 147 -38.71 -33.79 -6.72
C ASN A 147 -38.78 -32.41 -7.41
N LEU A 148 -38.06 -31.40 -6.90
CA LEU A 148 -37.99 -30.07 -7.50
C LEU A 148 -37.04 -30.07 -8.71
N ALA A 149 -37.42 -30.79 -9.78
CA ALA A 149 -36.56 -31.07 -10.92
C ALA A 149 -36.02 -29.81 -11.65
N ASN A 150 -36.70 -28.66 -11.53
CA ASN A 150 -36.30 -27.40 -12.14
C ASN A 150 -35.37 -26.54 -11.25
N LEU A 151 -35.05 -27.01 -10.03
CA LEU A 151 -34.27 -26.22 -9.08
C LEU A 151 -32.83 -26.04 -9.57
N THR A 152 -32.44 -24.79 -9.78
CA THR A 152 -31.08 -24.40 -10.20
C THR A 152 -30.24 -23.87 -9.06
N GLN A 153 -30.87 -23.34 -8.01
CA GLN A 153 -30.21 -22.78 -6.83
C GLN A 153 -30.94 -23.17 -5.55
N LEU A 154 -30.18 -23.71 -4.60
CA LEU A 154 -30.65 -24.06 -3.26
C LEU A 154 -29.74 -23.44 -2.21
N ASP A 155 -30.29 -22.58 -1.36
CA ASP A 155 -29.56 -21.92 -0.29
C ASP A 155 -30.09 -22.30 1.09
N LEU A 156 -29.27 -23.03 1.85
CA LEU A 156 -29.57 -23.58 3.17
C LEU A 156 -28.53 -23.13 4.21
N ARG A 157 -27.78 -22.05 3.95
CA ARG A 157 -26.74 -21.56 4.87
C ARG A 157 -27.29 -21.17 6.24
N SER A 158 -26.46 -21.28 7.27
CA SER A 158 -26.80 -20.87 8.64
C SER A 158 -28.04 -21.59 9.18
N ASN A 159 -28.04 -22.93 9.08
CA ASN A 159 -29.06 -23.81 9.64
C ASN A 159 -28.40 -24.80 10.63
N GLN A 160 -29.09 -25.90 10.97
CA GLN A 160 -28.62 -26.95 11.87
C GLN A 160 -28.58 -28.31 11.16
N ILE A 161 -28.35 -28.31 9.84
CA ILE A 161 -28.37 -29.52 9.02
C ILE A 161 -27.17 -30.39 9.35
N THR A 162 -27.40 -31.68 9.59
CA THR A 162 -26.36 -32.63 10.00
C THR A 162 -25.85 -33.51 8.86
N GLN A 163 -26.65 -33.70 7.80
CA GLN A 163 -26.33 -34.57 6.67
C GLN A 163 -26.92 -34.02 5.37
N ILE A 164 -26.25 -34.34 4.26
CA ILE A 164 -26.76 -34.14 2.90
C ILE A 164 -27.36 -35.48 2.46
N PRO A 165 -28.67 -35.58 2.17
CA PRO A 165 -29.28 -36.83 1.76
C PRO A 165 -28.87 -37.19 0.33
N ASP A 166 -28.70 -38.48 0.05
CA ASP A 166 -28.40 -38.95 -1.31
C ASP A 166 -29.46 -38.54 -2.33
N ALA A 167 -30.72 -38.39 -1.90
CA ALA A 167 -31.83 -37.94 -2.73
C ALA A 167 -31.59 -36.55 -3.35
N ILE A 168 -30.76 -35.68 -2.75
CA ILE A 168 -30.44 -34.34 -3.29
C ILE A 168 -29.88 -34.42 -4.72
N THR A 169 -29.31 -35.56 -5.08
CA THR A 169 -28.67 -35.82 -6.36
C THR A 169 -29.62 -35.92 -7.53
N ASN A 170 -30.92 -36.11 -7.29
CA ASN A 170 -31.95 -36.09 -8.32
C ASN A 170 -32.26 -34.67 -8.82
N LEU A 171 -31.72 -33.62 -8.18
CA LEU A 171 -31.82 -32.24 -8.63
C LEU A 171 -30.86 -32.00 -9.82
N ALA A 172 -31.15 -32.63 -10.95
CA ALA A 172 -30.25 -32.67 -12.11
C ALA A 172 -29.90 -31.29 -12.70
N ASN A 173 -30.75 -30.27 -12.48
CA ASN A 173 -30.55 -28.91 -12.95
C ASN A 173 -29.82 -28.01 -11.94
N LEU A 174 -29.45 -28.53 -10.76
CA LEU A 174 -28.83 -27.72 -9.71
C LEU A 174 -27.44 -27.25 -10.14
N THR A 175 -27.24 -25.93 -10.11
CA THR A 175 -25.98 -25.27 -10.48
C THR A 175 -25.26 -24.66 -9.28
N GLN A 176 -26.02 -24.30 -8.23
CA GLN A 176 -25.51 -23.67 -7.02
C GLN A 176 -26.12 -24.32 -5.78
N LEU A 177 -25.25 -24.83 -4.90
CA LEU A 177 -25.65 -25.43 -3.64
C LEU A 177 -24.90 -24.76 -2.48
N TYR A 178 -25.65 -24.09 -1.62
CA TYR A 178 -25.11 -23.39 -0.45
C TYR A 178 -25.54 -24.04 0.85
N LEU A 179 -24.56 -24.59 1.58
CA LEU A 179 -24.74 -25.34 2.82
C LEU A 179 -23.78 -24.89 3.93
N SER A 180 -23.12 -23.74 3.76
CA SER A 180 -22.22 -23.17 4.77
C SER A 180 -22.90 -22.90 6.12
N SER A 181 -22.13 -22.94 7.21
CA SER A 181 -22.62 -22.69 8.58
C SER A 181 -23.73 -23.66 8.99
N ASN A 182 -23.46 -24.96 8.85
CA ASN A 182 -24.32 -26.06 9.29
C ASN A 182 -23.52 -27.01 10.21
N GLN A 183 -24.03 -28.22 10.44
CA GLN A 183 -23.41 -29.27 11.26
C GLN A 183 -23.09 -30.51 10.41
N ILE A 184 -22.83 -30.33 9.11
CA ILE A 184 -22.59 -31.42 8.17
C ILE A 184 -21.25 -32.09 8.47
N THR A 185 -21.24 -33.40 8.60
CA THR A 185 -20.04 -34.18 8.96
C THR A 185 -19.33 -34.83 7.76
N GLN A 186 -20.06 -35.07 6.67
CA GLN A 186 -19.56 -35.73 5.47
C GLN A 186 -20.24 -35.19 4.21
N ILE A 187 -19.50 -35.21 3.10
CA ILE A 187 -20.04 -35.01 1.75
C ILE A 187 -20.31 -36.41 1.19
N PRO A 188 -21.55 -36.75 0.80
CA PRO A 188 -21.85 -38.07 0.28
C PRO A 188 -21.24 -38.26 -1.11
N ASP A 189 -20.79 -39.47 -1.44
CA ASP A 189 -20.27 -39.80 -2.78
C ASP A 189 -21.30 -39.51 -3.88
N ALA A 190 -22.58 -39.65 -3.55
CA ALA A 190 -23.69 -39.38 -4.45
C ALA A 190 -23.64 -37.93 -5.00
N ILE A 191 -23.00 -36.98 -4.30
CA ILE A 191 -22.85 -35.58 -4.77
C ILE A 191 -22.31 -35.49 -6.21
N ALA A 192 -21.50 -36.47 -6.64
CA ALA A 192 -20.96 -36.61 -7.98
C ALA A 192 -22.01 -36.60 -9.10
N ASN A 193 -23.26 -36.97 -8.81
CA ASN A 193 -24.35 -37.02 -9.77
C ASN A 193 -24.91 -35.64 -10.14
N LEU A 194 -24.56 -34.58 -9.39
CA LEU A 194 -24.96 -33.20 -9.70
C LEU A 194 -24.10 -32.61 -10.84
N ALA A 195 -24.19 -33.19 -12.03
CA ALA A 195 -23.30 -32.89 -13.17
C ALA A 195 -23.35 -31.43 -13.67
N ASN A 196 -24.36 -30.66 -13.27
CA ASN A 196 -24.50 -29.23 -13.61
C ASN A 196 -23.97 -28.29 -12.51
N LEU A 197 -23.48 -28.81 -11.39
CA LEU A 197 -23.02 -28.00 -10.28
C LEU A 197 -21.78 -27.20 -10.65
N THR A 198 -21.88 -25.89 -10.48
CA THR A 198 -20.79 -24.92 -10.74
C THR A 198 -20.25 -24.32 -9.44
N GLN A 199 -21.07 -24.28 -8.39
CA GLN A 199 -20.73 -23.67 -7.11
C GLN A 199 -21.18 -24.57 -5.95
N LEU A 200 -20.23 -24.94 -5.09
CA LEU A 200 -20.48 -25.72 -3.89
C LEU A 200 -19.89 -25.03 -2.66
N TYR A 201 -20.75 -24.60 -1.76
CA TYR A 201 -20.39 -23.85 -0.56
C TYR A 201 -20.70 -24.68 0.69
N LEU A 202 -19.66 -25.15 1.37
CA LEU A 202 -19.71 -26.03 2.53
C LEU A 202 -18.87 -25.51 3.71
N SER A 203 -18.43 -24.25 3.67
CA SER A 203 -17.66 -23.63 4.77
C SER A 203 -18.37 -23.67 6.12
N SER A 204 -17.64 -23.66 7.23
CA SER A 204 -18.18 -23.65 8.59
C SER A 204 -19.09 -24.86 8.87
N ASN A 205 -18.57 -26.06 8.65
CA ASN A 205 -19.22 -27.33 8.94
C ASN A 205 -18.27 -28.22 9.77
N GLN A 206 -18.56 -29.52 9.86
CA GLN A 206 -17.75 -30.52 10.59
C GLN A 206 -17.20 -31.58 9.63
N ILE A 207 -16.96 -31.21 8.37
CA ILE A 207 -16.53 -32.13 7.31
C ILE A 207 -15.09 -32.57 7.57
N THR A 208 -14.85 -33.88 7.56
CA THR A 208 -13.53 -34.45 7.88
C THR A 208 -12.70 -34.81 6.64
N GLN A 209 -13.34 -35.04 5.50
CA GLN A 209 -12.70 -35.46 4.25
C GLN A 209 -13.46 -34.93 3.03
N ILE A 210 -12.72 -34.72 1.94
CA ILE A 210 -13.27 -34.47 0.61
C ILE A 210 -13.31 -35.83 -0.11
N PRO A 211 -14.49 -36.33 -0.51
CA PRO A 211 -14.59 -37.63 -1.17
C PRO A 211 -14.02 -37.57 -2.59
N ASP A 212 -13.43 -38.68 -3.06
CA ASP A 212 -12.91 -38.79 -4.43
C ASP A 212 -13.99 -38.54 -5.48
N ALA A 213 -15.24 -38.87 -5.16
CA ALA A 213 -16.40 -38.67 -6.03
C ALA A 213 -16.59 -37.21 -6.46
N ILE A 214 -16.11 -36.23 -5.66
CA ILE A 214 -16.22 -34.79 -5.97
C ILE A 214 -15.58 -34.46 -7.33
N ALA A 215 -14.56 -35.21 -7.73
CA ALA A 215 -13.83 -35.07 -8.99
C ALA A 215 -14.71 -35.24 -10.24
N SER A 216 -15.89 -35.84 -10.11
CA SER A 216 -16.86 -36.00 -11.20
C SER A 216 -17.61 -34.71 -11.54
N LEU A 217 -17.54 -33.69 -10.67
CA LEU A 217 -18.19 -32.39 -10.87
C LEU A 217 -17.38 -31.51 -11.84
N THR A 218 -17.25 -31.94 -13.09
CA THR A 218 -16.35 -31.31 -14.07
C THR A 218 -16.70 -29.86 -14.41
N LYS A 219 -17.92 -29.40 -14.11
CA LYS A 219 -18.36 -27.99 -14.29
C LYS A 219 -18.11 -27.13 -13.05
N LEU A 220 -17.61 -27.69 -11.96
CA LEU A 220 -17.39 -26.96 -10.72
C LEU A 220 -16.30 -25.90 -10.91
N THR A 221 -16.64 -24.65 -10.60
CA THR A 221 -15.73 -23.50 -10.68
C THR A 221 -15.34 -23.00 -9.28
N GLN A 222 -16.21 -23.17 -8.30
CA GLN A 222 -15.98 -22.74 -6.92
C GLN A 222 -16.29 -23.86 -5.92
N LEU A 223 -15.30 -24.16 -5.08
CA LEU A 223 -15.42 -25.12 -3.98
C LEU A 223 -14.93 -24.48 -2.68
N TYR A 224 -15.87 -24.14 -1.78
CA TYR A 224 -15.54 -23.51 -0.50
C TYR A 224 -15.83 -24.46 0.66
N LEU A 225 -14.78 -24.77 1.40
CA LEU A 225 -14.72 -25.76 2.46
C LEU A 225 -13.97 -25.21 3.69
N SER A 226 -13.83 -23.89 3.81
CA SER A 226 -13.17 -23.26 4.95
C SER A 226 -13.85 -23.56 6.28
N SER A 227 -13.12 -23.51 7.39
CA SER A 227 -13.64 -23.80 8.75
C SER A 227 -14.31 -25.18 8.82
N ASN A 228 -13.56 -26.22 8.48
CA ASN A 228 -13.95 -27.62 8.60
C ASN A 228 -12.85 -28.41 9.33
N GLN A 229 -12.92 -29.75 9.30
CA GLN A 229 -11.96 -30.66 9.92
C GLN A 229 -11.20 -31.49 8.87
N ILE A 230 -11.04 -30.95 7.66
CA ILE A 230 -10.41 -31.65 6.54
C ILE A 230 -8.93 -31.81 6.80
N THR A 231 -8.43 -33.03 6.66
CA THR A 231 -7.02 -33.38 6.95
C THR A 231 -6.15 -33.49 5.70
N GLN A 232 -6.74 -33.79 4.55
CA GLN A 232 -6.04 -34.06 3.29
C GLN A 232 -6.85 -33.58 2.09
N ILE A 233 -6.14 -33.25 1.01
CA ILE A 233 -6.71 -32.93 -0.30
C ILE A 233 -6.55 -34.19 -1.17
N PRO A 234 -7.64 -34.76 -1.72
CA PRO A 234 -7.55 -35.98 -2.51
C PRO A 234 -6.83 -35.73 -3.84
N ASP A 235 -6.09 -36.72 -4.32
CA ASP A 235 -5.37 -36.64 -5.61
C ASP A 235 -6.33 -36.44 -6.79
N THR A 236 -7.56 -36.92 -6.66
CA THR A 236 -8.62 -36.79 -7.67
C THR A 236 -9.07 -35.34 -7.88
N ILE A 237 -8.68 -34.39 -7.00
CA ILE A 237 -8.99 -32.95 -7.15
C ILE A 237 -8.56 -32.39 -8.50
N ILE A 238 -7.48 -32.92 -9.09
CA ILE A 238 -6.94 -32.49 -10.40
C ILE A 238 -7.94 -32.59 -11.55
N ASN A 239 -8.95 -33.47 -11.43
CA ASN A 239 -9.97 -33.66 -12.45
C ASN A 239 -11.01 -32.52 -12.49
N LEU A 240 -11.02 -31.63 -11.50
CA LEU A 240 -11.84 -30.43 -11.50
C LEU A 240 -11.24 -29.35 -12.41
N ALA A 241 -11.20 -29.64 -13.71
CA ALA A 241 -10.49 -28.83 -14.70
C ALA A 241 -11.00 -27.38 -14.79
N ASN A 242 -12.24 -27.09 -14.40
CA ASN A 242 -12.83 -25.75 -14.42
C ASN A 242 -12.74 -25.02 -13.07
N LEU A 243 -12.11 -25.62 -12.05
CA LEU A 243 -12.02 -25.02 -10.72
C LEU A 243 -11.11 -23.78 -10.75
N THR A 244 -11.69 -22.63 -10.44
CA THR A 244 -10.98 -21.34 -10.39
C THR A 244 -10.71 -20.87 -8.96
N SER A 245 -11.54 -21.30 -8.01
CA SER A 245 -11.45 -20.89 -6.61
C SER A 245 -11.64 -22.09 -5.68
N LEU A 246 -10.65 -22.34 -4.82
CA LEU A 246 -10.66 -23.37 -3.79
C LEU A 246 -10.33 -22.74 -2.44
N ASP A 247 -11.27 -22.81 -1.49
CA ASP A 247 -11.05 -22.33 -0.13
C ASP A 247 -11.04 -23.48 0.86
N LEU A 248 -9.88 -23.71 1.47
CA LEU A 248 -9.62 -24.71 2.50
C LEU A 248 -9.10 -24.08 3.80
N SER A 249 -9.24 -22.76 3.97
CA SER A 249 -8.80 -22.03 5.17
C SER A 249 -9.39 -22.60 6.45
N TYR A 250 -8.66 -22.56 7.57
CA TYR A 250 -9.14 -23.09 8.86
C TYR A 250 -9.56 -24.58 8.79
N ASN A 251 -8.68 -25.41 8.24
CA ASN A 251 -8.78 -26.87 8.24
C ASN A 251 -7.53 -27.49 8.91
N GLN A 252 -7.42 -28.82 8.90
CA GLN A 252 -6.32 -29.58 9.51
C GLN A 252 -5.35 -30.14 8.45
N ILE A 253 -5.18 -29.42 7.33
CA ILE A 253 -4.35 -29.84 6.19
C ILE A 253 -2.88 -29.76 6.56
N LYS A 254 -2.15 -30.86 6.35
CA LYS A 254 -0.72 -30.98 6.71
C LYS A 254 0.23 -30.91 5.52
N GLU A 255 -0.28 -31.07 4.31
CA GLU A 255 0.53 -31.00 3.10
C GLU A 255 -0.32 -30.60 1.89
N ILE A 256 0.32 -29.92 0.94
CA ILE A 256 -0.22 -29.65 -0.39
C ILE A 256 0.24 -30.79 -1.30
N THR A 257 -0.67 -31.36 -2.06
CA THR A 257 -0.36 -32.41 -3.04
C THR A 257 0.04 -31.78 -4.38
N LYS A 258 0.81 -32.52 -5.19
CA LYS A 258 1.20 -32.08 -6.55
C LYS A 258 -0.03 -31.75 -7.40
N GLN A 259 -1.13 -32.46 -7.15
CA GLN A 259 -2.36 -32.40 -7.90
C GLN A 259 -3.05 -31.04 -7.80
N VAL A 260 -3.00 -30.35 -6.64
CA VAL A 260 -3.56 -28.99 -6.53
C VAL A 260 -2.65 -27.93 -7.19
N LEU A 261 -1.33 -28.15 -7.20
CA LEU A 261 -0.37 -27.29 -7.93
C LEU A 261 -0.50 -27.44 -9.46
N LEU A 262 -1.13 -28.53 -9.93
CA LEU A 262 -1.34 -28.83 -11.35
C LEU A 262 -2.76 -28.48 -11.83
N LEU A 263 -3.61 -27.90 -10.98
CA LEU A 263 -4.95 -27.50 -11.40
C LEU A 263 -4.87 -26.45 -12.50
N PRO A 264 -5.45 -26.70 -13.68
CA PRO A 264 -5.13 -25.92 -14.89
C PRO A 264 -5.69 -24.50 -14.88
N ASN A 265 -6.77 -24.26 -14.12
CA ASN A 265 -7.47 -22.97 -14.08
C ASN A 265 -7.59 -22.39 -12.67
N LEU A 266 -6.88 -22.96 -11.68
CA LEU A 266 -6.97 -22.51 -10.30
C LEU A 266 -6.25 -21.16 -10.14
N GLN A 267 -7.04 -20.11 -9.90
CA GLN A 267 -6.54 -18.74 -9.72
C GLN A 267 -6.44 -18.34 -8.26
N LYS A 268 -7.29 -18.93 -7.41
CA LYS A 268 -7.45 -18.54 -6.02
C LYS A 268 -7.42 -19.77 -5.14
N PHE A 269 -6.35 -19.89 -4.36
CA PHE A 269 -6.21 -20.97 -3.39
C PHE A 269 -6.06 -20.40 -1.99
N TYR A 270 -7.11 -20.54 -1.19
CA TYR A 270 -7.13 -20.03 0.17
C TYR A 270 -6.79 -21.13 1.16
N LEU A 271 -5.71 -20.91 1.91
CA LEU A 271 -5.43 -21.54 3.19
C LEU A 271 -5.24 -20.44 4.24
N GLU A 272 -5.14 -20.81 5.51
CA GLU A 272 -4.84 -19.84 6.57
C GLU A 272 -3.54 -19.08 6.25
N GLY A 273 -3.51 -17.76 6.53
CA GLY A 273 -2.57 -16.82 5.89
C GLY A 273 -1.07 -17.11 6.04
N SER A 274 -0.66 -17.86 7.08
CA SER A 274 0.72 -18.35 7.23
C SER A 274 0.93 -19.79 6.76
N GLN A 275 -0.14 -20.58 6.69
CA GLN A 275 -0.11 -22.01 6.40
C GLN A 275 0.20 -22.30 4.93
N LEU A 276 -0.35 -21.53 3.99
CA LEU A 276 -0.06 -21.71 2.56
C LEU A 276 1.44 -21.60 2.28
N LEU A 277 2.06 -20.55 2.82
CA LEU A 277 3.49 -20.29 2.67
C LEU A 277 4.33 -21.42 3.27
N GLU A 278 3.98 -21.88 4.47
CA GLU A 278 4.69 -22.97 5.16
C GLU A 278 4.58 -24.29 4.40
N LEU A 279 3.37 -24.68 4.01
CA LEU A 279 3.14 -25.92 3.27
C LEU A 279 3.77 -25.90 1.88
N THR A 280 3.77 -24.74 1.22
CA THR A 280 4.45 -24.57 -0.07
C THR A 280 5.97 -24.69 0.08
N LYS A 281 6.56 -24.09 1.12
CA LYS A 281 7.98 -24.28 1.45
C LYS A 281 8.32 -25.74 1.76
N LEU A 282 7.47 -26.43 2.52
CA LEU A 282 7.64 -27.84 2.85
C LEU A 282 7.59 -28.70 1.58
N TYR A 283 6.63 -28.45 0.69
CA TYR A 283 6.52 -29.14 -0.59
C TYR A 283 7.77 -28.91 -1.45
N ALA A 284 8.20 -27.66 -1.58
CA ALA A 284 9.39 -27.29 -2.35
C ALA A 284 10.64 -27.99 -1.79
N GLN A 285 10.81 -28.00 -0.46
CA GLN A 285 11.93 -28.67 0.21
C GLN A 285 11.91 -30.20 0.00
N LYS A 286 10.73 -30.85 0.12
CA LYS A 286 10.58 -32.29 -0.13
C LYS A 286 10.93 -32.67 -1.59
N ASN A 287 10.71 -31.76 -2.54
CA ASN A 287 10.89 -32.00 -3.97
C ASN A 287 12.15 -31.34 -4.57
N ASN A 288 13.09 -30.85 -3.74
CA ASN A 288 14.31 -30.15 -4.17
C ASN A 288 14.05 -28.95 -5.10
N LEU A 289 12.94 -28.23 -4.89
CA LEU A 289 12.65 -26.96 -5.55
C LEU A 289 13.15 -25.81 -4.68
N THR A 290 13.85 -24.86 -5.31
CA THR A 290 14.32 -23.65 -4.61
C THR A 290 13.35 -22.51 -4.89
N ILE A 291 12.78 -21.93 -3.84
CA ILE A 291 11.96 -20.72 -3.94
C ILE A 291 12.89 -19.53 -3.75
N ALA A 292 12.96 -18.65 -4.75
CA ALA A 292 13.78 -17.45 -4.65
C ALA A 292 13.31 -16.57 -3.47
N PRO A 293 14.20 -16.18 -2.52
CA PRO A 293 13.88 -15.30 -1.40
C PRO A 293 13.06 -14.03 -1.72
N GLU A 294 13.13 -13.53 -2.95
CA GLU A 294 12.43 -12.34 -3.43
C GLU A 294 10.92 -12.57 -3.52
N ILE A 295 10.52 -13.75 -4.00
CA ILE A 295 9.12 -14.20 -4.05
C ILE A 295 8.53 -14.29 -2.64
N LEU A 296 9.38 -14.58 -1.64
CA LEU A 296 8.98 -14.68 -0.23
C LEU A 296 8.91 -13.32 0.48
N SER A 297 9.32 -12.23 -0.17
CA SER A 297 9.50 -10.91 0.46
C SER A 297 8.41 -9.89 0.16
N SER A 298 7.38 -10.26 -0.61
CA SER A 298 6.18 -9.45 -0.80
C SER A 298 5.40 -9.40 0.52
N SER A 299 5.54 -8.31 1.27
CA SER A 299 5.08 -8.19 2.66
C SER A 299 3.55 -8.19 2.87
N ASN A 300 2.76 -8.37 1.81
CA ASN A 300 1.29 -8.49 1.85
C ASN A 300 0.77 -9.83 1.34
N ASP A 301 1.66 -10.77 1.02
CA ASP A 301 1.26 -12.02 0.41
C ASP A 301 1.06 -13.13 1.44
N ASN A 302 -0.13 -13.74 1.44
CA ASN A 302 -0.50 -14.88 2.27
C ASN A 302 0.14 -16.20 1.79
N GLY A 303 1.23 -16.13 1.03
CA GLY A 303 1.92 -17.27 0.41
C GLY A 303 1.43 -17.64 -0.99
N GLN A 304 0.55 -16.85 -1.61
CA GLN A 304 0.03 -17.08 -2.96
C GLN A 304 1.15 -16.95 -4.00
N SER A 305 2.03 -15.96 -3.88
CA SER A 305 3.19 -15.80 -4.78
C SER A 305 4.12 -17.00 -4.73
N ALA A 306 4.35 -17.55 -3.53
CA ALA A 306 5.14 -18.77 -3.39
C ALA A 306 4.44 -19.96 -4.04
N PHE A 307 3.12 -20.07 -3.87
CA PHE A 307 2.31 -21.12 -4.47
C PHE A 307 2.32 -21.04 -6.01
N ASP A 308 2.11 -19.85 -6.57
CA ASP A 308 2.10 -19.61 -8.02
C ASP A 308 3.47 -19.90 -8.63
N TYR A 309 4.54 -19.44 -7.97
CA TYR A 309 5.91 -19.70 -8.39
C TYR A 309 6.23 -21.20 -8.42
N VAL A 310 5.91 -21.93 -7.35
CA VAL A 310 6.13 -23.38 -7.28
C VAL A 310 5.26 -24.12 -8.31
N SER A 311 4.02 -23.69 -8.50
CA SER A 311 3.12 -24.26 -9.53
C SER A 311 3.72 -24.09 -10.92
N GLN A 312 4.25 -22.91 -11.26
CA GLN A 312 4.91 -22.66 -12.54
C GLN A 312 6.19 -23.49 -12.74
N LEU A 313 7.01 -23.66 -11.70
CA LEU A 313 8.19 -24.52 -11.78
C LEU A 313 7.84 -25.98 -12.10
N ILE A 314 6.64 -26.43 -11.73
CA ILE A 314 6.16 -27.79 -12.01
C ILE A 314 5.50 -27.88 -13.39
N LEU A 315 4.73 -26.85 -13.77
CA LEU A 315 3.94 -26.81 -15.00
C LEU A 315 4.81 -26.58 -16.25
N VAL A 316 5.85 -25.76 -16.12
CA VAL A 316 6.69 -25.31 -17.24
C VAL A 316 8.11 -25.84 -17.05
N SER A 317 8.82 -26.05 -18.15
CA SER A 317 10.27 -26.28 -18.09
C SER A 317 10.93 -25.14 -17.31
N ASN A 318 11.86 -25.49 -16.44
CA ASN A 318 12.59 -24.54 -15.61
C ASN A 318 14.09 -24.71 -15.86
N ARG A 319 14.85 -23.66 -15.54
CA ARG A 319 16.31 -23.71 -15.57
C ARG A 319 16.90 -22.91 -14.41
N PRO A 320 18.05 -23.33 -13.88
CA PRO A 320 18.78 -22.52 -12.91
C PRO A 320 19.26 -21.21 -13.54
N LEU A 321 19.37 -20.18 -12.72
CA LEU A 321 19.86 -18.86 -13.13
C LEU A 321 21.28 -18.93 -13.72
N HIS A 322 22.21 -19.59 -13.01
CA HIS A 322 23.63 -19.68 -13.36
C HIS A 322 24.31 -18.31 -13.56
N GLU A 323 23.87 -17.31 -12.79
CA GLU A 323 24.44 -15.97 -12.80
C GLU A 323 24.71 -15.46 -11.39
N ALA A 324 25.80 -14.72 -11.21
CA ALA A 324 26.11 -14.05 -9.95
C ALA A 324 26.72 -12.66 -10.18
N LYS A 325 26.63 -11.80 -9.16
CA LYS A 325 27.30 -10.49 -9.16
C LYS A 325 28.62 -10.54 -8.41
N LEU A 326 29.65 -9.94 -8.99
CA LEU A 326 30.95 -9.70 -8.34
C LEU A 326 31.18 -8.19 -8.28
N LEU A 327 31.28 -7.60 -7.08
CA LEU A 327 31.47 -6.15 -6.92
C LEU A 327 32.87 -5.85 -6.39
N LEU A 328 33.62 -5.02 -7.11
CA LEU A 328 34.92 -4.51 -6.69
C LEU A 328 34.74 -3.17 -5.99
N ILE A 329 35.01 -3.14 -4.69
CA ILE A 329 34.92 -1.94 -3.86
C ILE A 329 36.27 -1.65 -3.21
N GLY A 330 36.48 -0.40 -2.81
CA GLY A 330 37.73 0.04 -2.19
C GLY A 330 38.08 1.47 -2.57
N GLN A 331 39.09 2.03 -1.92
CA GLN A 331 39.52 3.41 -2.12
C GLN A 331 39.92 3.72 -3.58
N GLY A 332 40.00 5.00 -3.90
CA GLY A 332 40.58 5.50 -5.15
C GLY A 332 41.98 4.93 -5.39
N SER A 333 42.29 4.60 -6.64
CA SER A 333 43.66 4.29 -7.07
C SER A 333 44.34 3.05 -6.42
N VAL A 334 43.56 2.18 -5.76
CA VAL A 334 44.02 0.88 -5.23
C VAL A 334 44.27 -0.18 -6.32
N GLY A 335 43.86 0.09 -7.57
CA GLY A 335 44.08 -0.77 -8.73
C GLY A 335 42.96 -1.77 -9.03
N LYS A 336 41.69 -1.40 -8.78
CA LYS A 336 40.50 -2.25 -9.02
C LYS A 336 40.37 -2.66 -10.49
N THR A 337 40.47 -1.70 -11.40
CA THR A 337 40.38 -1.91 -12.84
C THR A 337 41.53 -2.78 -13.35
N SER A 338 42.75 -2.56 -12.85
CA SER A 338 43.90 -3.40 -13.17
C SER A 338 43.75 -4.83 -12.64
N LEU A 339 43.11 -5.00 -11.48
CA LEU A 339 42.80 -6.32 -10.93
C LEU A 339 41.73 -7.02 -11.75
N MET A 340 40.70 -6.31 -12.18
CA MET A 340 39.63 -6.82 -13.05
C MET A 340 40.18 -7.29 -14.40
N GLU A 341 40.92 -6.46 -15.12
CA GLU A 341 41.53 -6.82 -16.41
C GLU A 341 42.47 -8.02 -16.28
N ARG A 342 43.22 -8.09 -15.16
CA ARG A 342 44.08 -9.24 -14.86
C ARG A 342 43.29 -10.52 -14.57
N LEU A 343 42.18 -10.43 -13.85
CA LEU A 343 41.34 -11.59 -13.54
C LEU A 343 40.64 -12.16 -14.77
N ILE A 344 40.09 -11.27 -15.63
CA ILE A 344 39.24 -11.62 -16.77
C ILE A 344 40.06 -11.91 -18.03
N ARG A 345 41.03 -11.05 -18.37
CA ARG A 345 41.75 -11.07 -19.66
C ARG A 345 43.25 -11.41 -19.53
N ASP A 346 43.74 -11.55 -18.29
CA ASP A 346 45.17 -11.72 -17.96
C ASP A 346 46.07 -10.62 -18.53
N GLN A 347 45.58 -9.38 -18.54
CA GLN A 347 46.30 -8.20 -19.03
C GLN A 347 46.61 -7.22 -17.89
N TYR A 348 47.68 -6.45 -18.06
CA TYR A 348 48.05 -5.37 -17.14
C TYR A 348 48.65 -4.20 -17.92
N ASP A 349 48.07 -3.02 -17.73
CA ASP A 349 48.61 -1.76 -18.22
C ASP A 349 49.09 -0.91 -17.04
N LYS A 350 50.35 -0.48 -17.11
CA LYS A 350 50.98 0.36 -16.09
C LYS A 350 50.48 1.81 -16.16
N ASN A 351 50.00 2.25 -17.32
CA ASN A 351 49.49 3.61 -17.55
C ASN A 351 47.96 3.68 -17.46
N GLN A 352 47.33 2.66 -16.90
CA GLN A 352 45.88 2.60 -16.78
C GLN A 352 45.37 3.81 -15.98
N VAL A 353 44.52 4.60 -16.63
CA VAL A 353 43.91 5.78 -16.04
C VAL A 353 42.92 5.32 -14.96
N GLN A 354 42.74 6.15 -13.93
CA GLN A 354 41.71 5.93 -12.93
C GLN A 354 40.34 5.86 -13.62
N THR A 355 39.57 4.81 -13.34
CA THR A 355 38.21 4.67 -13.87
C THR A 355 37.33 5.79 -13.35
N ASP A 356 36.83 6.59 -14.28
CA ASP A 356 35.74 7.52 -14.08
C ASP A 356 34.43 6.78 -14.35
N GLY A 357 33.58 6.61 -13.34
CA GLY A 357 32.29 5.94 -13.52
C GLY A 357 32.17 4.52 -12.98
N LEU A 358 31.35 3.73 -13.68
CA LEU A 358 31.03 2.34 -13.38
C LEU A 358 31.31 1.51 -14.62
N ASN A 359 32.16 0.49 -14.52
CA ASN A 359 32.37 -0.47 -15.59
C ASN A 359 31.74 -1.82 -15.23
N VAL A 360 31.04 -2.45 -16.18
CA VAL A 360 30.43 -3.76 -16.00
C VAL A 360 30.94 -4.69 -17.09
N GLU A 361 31.69 -5.70 -16.69
CA GLU A 361 32.25 -6.71 -17.58
C GLU A 361 31.66 -8.08 -17.27
N THR A 362 31.46 -8.89 -18.30
CA THR A 362 30.97 -10.27 -18.12
C THR A 362 32.14 -11.23 -18.08
N TRP A 363 32.20 -12.08 -17.05
CA TRP A 363 33.20 -13.13 -16.92
C TRP A 363 32.52 -14.49 -16.79
N ASN A 364 32.69 -15.34 -17.81
CA ASN A 364 32.18 -16.70 -17.80
C ASN A 364 33.19 -17.63 -17.12
N VAL A 365 32.72 -18.40 -16.14
CA VAL A 365 33.55 -19.31 -15.35
C VAL A 365 32.87 -20.67 -15.20
N GLU A 366 33.67 -21.72 -15.15
CA GLU A 366 33.18 -23.07 -14.85
C GLU A 366 33.32 -23.34 -13.34
N VAL A 367 32.21 -23.62 -12.67
CA VAL A 367 32.17 -23.97 -11.24
C VAL A 367 31.29 -25.19 -11.05
N ASN A 368 31.80 -26.22 -10.37
CA ASN A 368 31.09 -27.49 -10.16
C ASN A 368 30.59 -28.14 -11.48
N SER A 369 31.40 -28.06 -12.56
CA SER A 369 31.06 -28.54 -13.90
C SER A 369 29.84 -27.88 -14.54
N LYS A 370 29.56 -26.63 -14.15
CA LYS A 370 28.50 -25.77 -14.71
C LYS A 370 29.10 -24.44 -15.13
N ASP A 371 28.68 -23.95 -16.29
CA ASP A 371 29.01 -22.60 -16.74
C ASP A 371 28.17 -21.57 -15.96
N ILE A 372 28.85 -20.67 -15.28
CA ILE A 372 28.26 -19.57 -14.51
C ILE A 372 28.77 -18.25 -15.10
N ARG A 373 27.84 -17.33 -15.36
CA ARG A 373 28.14 -15.98 -15.82
C ARG A 373 28.27 -15.04 -14.61
N LEU A 374 29.44 -14.43 -14.44
CA LEU A 374 29.68 -13.41 -13.44
C LEU A 374 29.57 -12.02 -14.06
N ASN A 375 28.70 -11.19 -13.51
CA ASN A 375 28.65 -9.77 -13.83
C ASN A 375 29.58 -9.04 -12.87
N VAL A 376 30.72 -8.57 -13.38
CA VAL A 376 31.80 -7.93 -12.62
C VAL A 376 31.63 -6.42 -12.68
N TRP A 377 31.36 -5.81 -11.53
CA TRP A 377 31.13 -4.37 -11.38
C TRP A 377 32.37 -3.71 -10.78
N ASP A 378 32.99 -2.80 -11.53
CA ASP A 378 34.11 -1.97 -11.09
C ASP A 378 33.65 -0.53 -10.84
N PHE A 379 33.68 -0.12 -9.57
CA PHE A 379 33.26 1.21 -9.15
C PHE A 379 34.42 2.19 -9.14
N GLY A 380 34.23 3.38 -9.72
CA GLY A 380 35.13 4.51 -9.58
C GLY A 380 35.38 4.85 -8.11
N GLY A 381 36.65 4.96 -7.70
CA GLY A 381 37.01 5.09 -6.29
C GLY A 381 36.99 6.51 -5.70
N GLN A 382 36.26 7.47 -6.28
CA GLN A 382 36.20 8.84 -5.73
C GLN A 382 35.11 8.97 -4.64
N GLU A 383 35.39 9.75 -3.58
CA GLU A 383 34.52 9.93 -2.40
C GLU A 383 33.08 10.36 -2.75
N ILE A 384 32.92 11.12 -3.83
CA ILE A 384 31.65 11.72 -4.29
C ILE A 384 30.64 10.63 -4.74
N TYR A 385 31.12 9.43 -5.08
CA TYR A 385 30.31 8.35 -5.66
C TYR A 385 29.73 7.36 -4.64
N HIS A 386 30.11 7.45 -3.36
CA HIS A 386 29.63 6.53 -2.32
C HIS A 386 28.10 6.52 -2.17
N ALA A 387 27.45 7.67 -2.40
CA ALA A 387 25.99 7.77 -2.40
C ALA A 387 25.34 7.11 -3.62
N THR A 388 26.09 6.81 -4.69
CA THR A 388 25.59 6.06 -5.85
C THR A 388 25.86 4.55 -5.77
N HIS A 389 26.84 4.13 -4.96
CA HIS A 389 27.14 2.70 -4.79
C HIS A 389 25.98 1.94 -4.14
N GLN A 390 25.18 2.60 -3.30
CA GLN A 390 23.98 2.02 -2.69
C GLN A 390 22.99 1.44 -3.72
N PHE A 391 22.98 1.93 -4.96
CA PHE A 391 22.10 1.43 -6.04
C PHE A 391 22.45 0.01 -6.47
N PHE A 392 23.70 -0.39 -6.27
CA PHE A 392 24.26 -1.62 -6.80
C PHE A 392 24.69 -2.60 -5.72
N LEU A 393 24.86 -2.12 -4.48
CA LEU A 393 25.09 -2.97 -3.31
C LEU A 393 23.80 -3.74 -2.98
N THR A 394 23.67 -4.93 -3.55
CA THR A 394 22.54 -5.82 -3.30
C THR A 394 22.99 -7.11 -2.63
N LYS A 395 22.06 -7.77 -1.93
CA LYS A 395 22.20 -9.19 -1.58
C LYS A 395 22.45 -10.04 -2.85
N ARG A 396 22.89 -11.29 -2.69
CA ARG A 396 23.27 -12.21 -3.80
C ARG A 396 24.52 -11.79 -4.57
N SER A 397 25.47 -11.20 -3.86
CA SER A 397 26.70 -10.69 -4.46
C SER A 397 27.93 -11.26 -3.77
N LEU A 398 29.03 -11.40 -4.50
CA LEU A 398 30.36 -11.58 -3.93
C LEU A 398 31.08 -10.23 -3.95
N TYR A 399 31.60 -9.81 -2.79
CA TYR A 399 32.32 -8.54 -2.67
C TYR A 399 33.82 -8.74 -2.64
N LEU A 400 34.55 -8.02 -3.49
CA LEU A 400 36.00 -7.88 -3.44
C LEU A 400 36.34 -6.52 -2.86
N LEU A 401 36.82 -6.49 -1.62
CA LEU A 401 37.34 -5.27 -1.00
C LEU A 401 38.83 -5.13 -1.33
N VAL A 402 39.15 -4.28 -2.30
CA VAL A 402 40.51 -4.05 -2.77
C VAL A 402 41.17 -2.95 -1.94
N CYS A 403 42.28 -3.30 -1.32
CA CYS A 403 43.09 -2.43 -0.48
C CYS A 403 44.48 -2.25 -1.11
N ASN A 404 45.11 -1.12 -0.86
CA ASN A 404 46.51 -0.92 -1.22
C ASN A 404 47.40 -1.35 -0.04
N CYS A 405 48.36 -2.25 -0.29
CA CYS A 405 49.28 -2.71 0.75
C CYS A 405 50.23 -1.62 1.27
N ARG A 406 50.42 -0.51 0.56
CA ARG A 406 51.27 0.62 1.00
C ARG A 406 50.64 1.47 2.11
N THR A 407 49.32 1.49 2.21
CA THR A 407 48.56 2.43 3.03
C THR A 407 48.07 1.76 4.30
N SER A 408 47.91 2.52 5.37
CA SER A 408 47.44 1.98 6.66
C SER A 408 46.02 1.42 6.57
N GLU A 409 45.60 0.65 7.58
CA GLU A 409 44.22 0.14 7.67
C GLU A 409 43.17 1.28 7.67
N GLU A 410 43.51 2.40 8.33
CA GLU A 410 42.66 3.60 8.40
C GLU A 410 42.55 4.32 7.06
N GLU A 411 43.67 4.46 6.33
CA GLU A 411 43.68 5.06 4.99
C GLU A 411 42.92 4.20 3.97
N ASN A 412 43.01 2.88 4.09
CA ASN A 412 42.23 1.95 3.27
C ASN A 412 40.72 1.98 3.62
N ARG A 413 40.35 2.58 4.77
CA ARG A 413 38.99 2.62 5.33
C ARG A 413 38.32 1.24 5.31
N ILE A 414 39.04 0.18 5.70
CA ILE A 414 38.54 -1.21 5.61
C ILE A 414 37.25 -1.39 6.40
N GLU A 415 37.22 -0.90 7.65
CA GLU A 415 36.04 -1.00 8.51
C GLU A 415 34.82 -0.26 7.94
N TYR A 416 35.04 0.88 7.27
CA TYR A 416 33.98 1.63 6.60
C TYR A 416 33.31 0.81 5.51
N TRP A 417 34.11 0.21 4.62
CA TRP A 417 33.59 -0.58 3.51
C TRP A 417 32.90 -1.85 3.97
N LEU A 418 33.44 -2.54 4.99
CA LEU A 418 32.81 -3.72 5.57
C LEU A 418 31.46 -3.39 6.20
N LYS A 419 31.34 -2.25 6.90
CA LYS A 419 30.06 -1.79 7.45
C LYS A 419 29.06 -1.43 6.34
N LEU A 420 29.52 -0.79 5.27
CA LEU A 420 28.67 -0.50 4.12
C LEU A 420 28.13 -1.79 3.47
N ILE A 421 28.99 -2.81 3.29
CA ILE A 421 28.57 -4.13 2.79
C ILE A 421 27.58 -4.80 3.75
N GLU A 422 27.82 -4.77 5.06
CA GLU A 422 26.92 -5.36 6.05
C GLU A 422 25.53 -4.71 6.03
N SER A 423 25.45 -3.39 5.83
CA SER A 423 24.19 -2.65 5.74
C SER A 423 23.41 -2.96 4.46
N PHE A 424 24.07 -3.02 3.30
CA PHE A 424 23.37 -3.15 2.00
C PHE A 424 23.44 -4.58 1.40
N GLY A 425 24.60 -5.21 1.44
CA GLY A 425 24.85 -6.59 0.97
C GLY A 425 24.44 -7.68 1.97
N GLY A 426 24.17 -7.33 3.22
CA GLY A 426 23.74 -8.27 4.27
C GLY A 426 24.80 -9.33 4.57
N LYS A 427 24.42 -10.62 4.44
CA LYS A 427 25.31 -11.77 4.73
C LYS A 427 26.17 -12.21 3.53
N SER A 428 26.19 -11.42 2.46
CA SER A 428 26.95 -11.71 1.25
C SER A 428 28.44 -11.91 1.55
N PRO A 429 29.11 -12.90 0.91
CA PRO A 429 30.52 -13.19 1.15
C PRO A 429 31.43 -12.04 0.71
N VAL A 430 32.51 -11.82 1.48
CA VAL A 430 33.52 -10.79 1.23
C VAL A 430 34.91 -11.42 1.14
N ILE A 431 35.69 -11.02 0.14
CA ILE A 431 37.12 -11.33 0.01
C ILE A 431 37.88 -10.01 0.09
N ILE A 432 38.82 -9.90 1.03
CA ILE A 432 39.72 -8.74 1.11
C ILE A 432 40.93 -9.02 0.23
N VAL A 433 41.25 -8.11 -0.68
CA VAL A 433 42.36 -8.21 -1.63
C VAL A 433 43.37 -7.11 -1.34
N GLY A 434 44.53 -7.45 -0.78
CA GLY A 434 45.66 -6.54 -0.62
C GLY A 434 46.46 -6.47 -1.90
N ASN A 435 46.27 -5.44 -2.72
CA ASN A 435 46.96 -5.27 -3.99
C ASN A 435 48.28 -4.51 -3.82
N LYS A 436 49.19 -4.65 -4.80
CA LYS A 436 50.56 -4.08 -4.81
C LYS A 436 51.47 -4.66 -3.72
N LYS A 437 51.31 -5.95 -3.43
CA LYS A 437 52.17 -6.69 -2.48
C LYS A 437 53.66 -6.59 -2.82
N ASP A 438 53.99 -6.44 -4.10
CA ASP A 438 55.37 -6.31 -4.58
C ASP A 438 56.15 -5.15 -3.95
N GLU A 439 55.45 -4.20 -3.34
CA GLU A 439 56.05 -3.06 -2.64
C GLU A 439 56.11 -3.29 -1.13
N GLN A 440 55.00 -3.69 -0.50
CA GLN A 440 54.90 -4.01 0.94
C GLN A 440 53.85 -5.10 1.21
N PRO A 441 53.99 -5.91 2.28
CA PRO A 441 52.94 -6.84 2.71
C PRO A 441 51.75 -6.11 3.36
N LEU A 442 50.57 -6.72 3.32
CA LEU A 442 49.38 -6.14 3.93
C LEU A 442 49.43 -6.27 5.46
N ASP A 443 49.57 -5.15 6.16
CA ASP A 443 49.61 -5.09 7.62
C ASP A 443 48.19 -4.90 8.21
N ILE A 444 47.48 -6.01 8.43
CA ILE A 444 46.15 -6.02 9.05
C ILE A 444 45.96 -7.18 10.04
N ASN A 445 45.15 -6.97 11.08
CA ASN A 445 44.80 -8.03 12.03
C ASN A 445 43.71 -8.96 11.47
N ARG A 446 44.15 -9.96 10.71
CA ARG A 446 43.28 -10.92 10.01
C ARG A 446 42.33 -11.67 10.94
N LYS A 447 42.77 -12.03 12.15
CA LYS A 447 41.97 -12.82 13.10
C LYS A 447 40.85 -11.96 13.69
N ALA A 448 41.18 -10.76 14.17
CA ALA A 448 40.20 -9.84 14.74
C ALA A 448 39.14 -9.43 13.71
N LEU A 449 39.55 -9.17 12.46
CA LEU A 449 38.62 -8.83 11.38
C LEU A 449 37.64 -9.97 11.08
N ARG A 450 38.09 -11.23 11.03
CA ARG A 450 37.21 -12.40 10.78
C ARG A 450 36.26 -12.69 11.94
N GLU A 451 36.70 -12.50 13.18
CA GLU A 451 35.83 -12.64 14.36
C GLU A 451 34.74 -11.57 14.39
N LYS A 452 35.08 -10.34 14.00
CA LYS A 452 34.15 -9.21 13.92
C LYS A 452 33.21 -9.28 12.71
N TYR A 453 33.70 -9.79 11.58
CA TYR A 453 32.98 -9.87 10.30
C TYR A 453 33.03 -11.31 9.74
N PRO A 454 32.09 -12.20 10.15
CA PRO A 454 32.07 -13.61 9.73
C PRO A 454 31.78 -13.84 8.23
N ASN A 455 31.33 -12.79 7.54
CA ASN A 455 31.15 -12.76 6.10
C ASN A 455 32.48 -12.65 5.33
N ILE A 456 33.60 -12.32 5.98
CA ILE A 456 34.94 -12.37 5.37
C ILE A 456 35.35 -13.83 5.19
N LYS A 457 35.47 -14.28 3.93
CA LYS A 457 35.77 -15.67 3.58
C LYS A 457 37.24 -15.89 3.24
N ALA A 458 37.89 -14.89 2.68
CA ALA A 458 39.32 -14.93 2.38
C ALA A 458 39.97 -13.55 2.51
N ILE A 459 41.28 -13.55 2.77
CA ILE A 459 42.14 -12.36 2.74
C ILE A 459 43.36 -12.77 1.93
N ILE A 460 43.52 -12.19 0.74
CA ILE A 460 44.49 -12.60 -0.28
C ILE A 460 45.31 -11.38 -0.67
N GLU A 461 46.61 -11.57 -0.86
CA GLU A 461 47.50 -10.50 -1.32
C GLU A 461 47.89 -10.74 -2.77
N THR A 462 47.79 -9.70 -3.59
CA THR A 462 48.03 -9.77 -5.03
C THR A 462 49.04 -8.72 -5.50
N SER A 463 49.69 -9.04 -6.61
CA SER A 463 50.46 -8.07 -7.39
C SER A 463 50.09 -8.18 -8.85
N CYS A 464 49.34 -7.20 -9.38
CA CYS A 464 48.97 -7.17 -10.79
C CYS A 464 50.18 -7.01 -11.73
N SER A 465 51.27 -6.39 -11.23
CA SER A 465 52.51 -6.15 -11.98
C SER A 465 53.33 -7.44 -12.16
N LYS A 466 53.43 -8.25 -11.10
CA LYS A 466 54.18 -9.53 -11.10
C LYS A 466 53.34 -10.77 -11.37
N ASN A 467 52.01 -10.61 -11.48
CA ASN A 467 51.04 -11.71 -11.58
C ASN A 467 51.09 -12.68 -10.39
N GLU A 468 51.40 -12.17 -9.19
CA GLU A 468 51.45 -12.98 -7.96
C GLU A 468 50.10 -12.93 -7.23
N GLY A 469 49.64 -14.08 -6.70
CA GLY A 469 48.39 -14.19 -5.92
C GLY A 469 47.09 -14.15 -6.73
N ILE A 470 47.15 -13.89 -8.04
CA ILE A 470 45.97 -13.81 -8.92
C ILE A 470 45.26 -15.17 -9.06
N ASP A 471 46.01 -16.26 -9.21
CA ASP A 471 45.42 -17.61 -9.30
C ASP A 471 44.78 -18.04 -7.97
N GLU A 472 45.37 -17.67 -6.84
CA GLU A 472 44.80 -17.90 -5.51
C GLU A 472 43.48 -17.12 -5.35
N LEU A 473 43.46 -15.85 -5.79
CA LEU A 473 42.25 -15.02 -5.80
C LEU A 473 41.17 -15.62 -6.71
N ARG A 474 41.54 -16.05 -7.92
CA ARG A 474 40.63 -16.71 -8.87
C ARG A 474 40.02 -17.96 -8.24
N ALA A 475 40.82 -18.83 -7.63
CA ALA A 475 40.33 -20.03 -6.94
C ALA A 475 39.38 -19.70 -5.77
N ALA A 476 39.68 -18.66 -4.99
CA ALA A 476 38.82 -18.21 -3.89
C ALA A 476 37.48 -17.66 -4.40
N ILE A 477 37.49 -16.88 -5.50
CA ILE A 477 36.26 -16.39 -6.14
C ILE A 477 35.41 -17.57 -6.61
N LEU A 478 35.98 -18.51 -7.37
CA LEU A 478 35.25 -19.67 -7.90
C LEU A 478 34.63 -20.51 -6.77
N LYS A 479 35.36 -20.72 -5.68
CA LYS A 479 34.85 -21.41 -4.50
C LYS A 479 33.64 -20.68 -3.91
N GLN A 480 33.74 -19.36 -3.69
CA GLN A 480 32.64 -18.60 -3.10
C GLN A 480 31.44 -18.48 -4.01
N VAL A 481 31.64 -18.38 -5.33
CA VAL A 481 30.55 -18.42 -6.32
C VAL A 481 29.83 -19.76 -6.28
N GLY A 482 30.55 -20.89 -6.13
CA GLY A 482 29.94 -22.20 -5.97
C GLY A 482 29.17 -22.39 -4.66
N ASP A 483 29.55 -21.66 -3.61
CA ASP A 483 28.88 -21.67 -2.30
C ASP A 483 27.61 -20.79 -2.29
N LEU A 484 27.41 -19.90 -3.28
CA LEU A 484 26.20 -19.08 -3.42
C LEU A 484 25.02 -19.94 -3.89
N LYS A 485 24.09 -20.22 -2.98
CA LYS A 485 22.91 -21.07 -3.26
C LYS A 485 22.01 -20.46 -4.34
N GLU A 486 21.95 -19.13 -4.38
CA GLU A 486 21.06 -18.33 -5.22
C GLU A 486 21.40 -18.43 -6.71
N VAL A 487 22.64 -18.82 -7.04
CA VAL A 487 23.07 -19.06 -8.43
C VAL A 487 22.36 -20.27 -9.04
N TYR A 488 21.86 -21.17 -8.18
CA TYR A 488 21.14 -22.38 -8.58
C TYR A 488 19.62 -22.25 -8.41
N ASP A 489 19.10 -21.05 -8.12
CA ASP A 489 17.66 -20.78 -8.08
C ASP A 489 17.03 -21.15 -9.43
N LEU A 490 16.00 -21.99 -9.40
CA LEU A 490 15.26 -22.40 -10.58
C LEU A 490 14.29 -21.30 -10.97
N LEU A 491 14.34 -20.84 -12.22
CA LEU A 491 13.38 -19.91 -12.80
C LEU A 491 12.54 -20.63 -13.87
N PRO A 492 11.24 -20.31 -14.00
CA PRO A 492 10.45 -20.72 -15.15
C PRO A 492 11.12 -20.26 -16.46
N LEU A 493 11.11 -21.10 -17.49
CA LEU A 493 11.77 -20.76 -18.77
C LEU A 493 11.19 -19.48 -19.39
N THR A 494 9.88 -19.24 -19.26
CA THR A 494 9.22 -18.02 -19.73
C THR A 494 9.76 -16.75 -19.06
N TRP A 495 10.04 -16.81 -17.76
CA TRP A 495 10.66 -15.70 -17.03
C TRP A 495 12.10 -15.48 -17.49
N PHE A 496 12.82 -16.58 -17.75
CA PHE A 496 14.17 -16.51 -18.30
C PHE A 496 14.20 -15.90 -19.71
N GLU A 497 13.22 -16.20 -20.56
CA GLU A 497 13.06 -15.62 -21.90
C GLU A 497 12.85 -14.10 -21.82
N VAL A 498 11.96 -13.62 -20.95
CA VAL A 498 11.75 -12.18 -20.70
C VAL A 498 13.04 -11.51 -20.21
N LYS A 499 13.73 -12.14 -19.24
CA LYS A 499 15.02 -11.66 -18.73
C LYS A 499 16.04 -11.50 -19.87
N GLN A 500 16.22 -12.54 -20.68
CA GLN A 500 17.19 -12.54 -21.78
C GLN A 500 16.82 -11.49 -22.84
N GLN A 501 15.53 -11.34 -23.14
CA GLN A 501 15.03 -10.32 -24.04
C GLN A 501 15.39 -8.93 -23.52
N LEU A 502 15.04 -8.60 -22.27
CA LEU A 502 15.35 -7.30 -21.65
C LEU A 502 16.86 -7.00 -21.59
N GLU A 503 17.70 -7.99 -21.33
CA GLU A 503 19.16 -7.82 -21.35
C GLU A 503 19.70 -7.54 -22.75
N SER A 504 19.16 -8.19 -23.77
CA SER A 504 19.62 -8.07 -25.17
C SER A 504 19.13 -6.81 -25.89
N MET A 505 18.15 -6.12 -25.31
CA MET A 505 17.57 -4.92 -25.92
C MET A 505 18.62 -3.81 -26.03
N PRO A 506 18.75 -3.12 -27.18
CA PRO A 506 19.66 -1.98 -27.30
C PRO A 506 19.19 -0.76 -26.51
N GLU A 507 17.88 -0.59 -26.31
CA GLU A 507 17.29 0.57 -25.66
C GLU A 507 17.75 0.68 -24.19
N ASP A 508 18.13 1.90 -23.77
CA ASP A 508 18.51 2.17 -22.38
C ASP A 508 17.32 2.20 -21.41
N PHE A 509 16.10 2.29 -21.95
CA PHE A 509 14.87 2.33 -21.18
C PHE A 509 13.67 1.88 -22.01
N ILE A 510 12.66 1.29 -21.36
CA ILE A 510 11.38 0.91 -21.98
C ILE A 510 10.19 1.30 -21.11
N THR A 511 9.04 1.61 -21.72
CA THR A 511 7.82 1.89 -20.94
C THR A 511 7.33 0.66 -20.21
N TYR A 512 6.63 0.86 -19.09
CA TYR A 512 6.03 -0.25 -18.35
C TYR A 512 5.04 -1.03 -19.25
N ASN A 513 4.24 -0.34 -20.07
CA ASN A 513 3.39 -0.97 -21.08
C ASN A 513 4.18 -1.83 -22.09
N ARG A 514 5.39 -1.41 -22.49
CA ARG A 514 6.25 -2.23 -23.37
C ARG A 514 6.73 -3.47 -22.63
N TYR A 515 7.08 -3.36 -21.35
CA TYR A 515 7.40 -4.51 -20.50
C TYR A 515 6.22 -5.48 -20.39
N LEU A 516 5.00 -4.99 -20.11
CA LEU A 516 3.80 -5.82 -20.07
C LEU A 516 3.57 -6.57 -21.39
N ASN A 517 3.75 -5.89 -22.54
CA ASN A 517 3.66 -6.53 -23.85
C ASN A 517 4.71 -7.64 -24.03
N ILE A 518 5.95 -7.43 -23.59
CA ILE A 518 7.00 -8.47 -23.61
C ILE A 518 6.58 -9.67 -22.76
N CYS A 519 6.02 -9.44 -21.57
CA CYS A 519 5.50 -10.53 -20.73
C CYS A 519 4.36 -11.29 -21.41
N HIS A 520 3.41 -10.59 -22.04
CA HIS A 520 2.32 -11.22 -22.79
C HIS A 520 2.84 -12.05 -23.99
N GLU A 521 3.80 -11.52 -24.74
CA GLU A 521 4.46 -12.24 -25.85
C GLU A 521 5.14 -13.54 -25.38
N ASN A 522 5.72 -13.53 -24.17
CA ASN A 522 6.37 -14.69 -23.54
C ASN A 522 5.42 -15.53 -22.67
N LYS A 523 4.10 -15.44 -22.89
CA LYS A 523 3.06 -16.26 -22.21
C LYS A 523 2.99 -16.06 -20.69
N ILE A 524 3.22 -14.84 -20.21
CA ILE A 524 3.01 -14.42 -18.82
C ILE A 524 1.89 -13.38 -18.80
N PRO A 525 0.60 -13.77 -18.86
CA PRO A 525 -0.51 -12.82 -18.94
C PRO A 525 -0.98 -12.29 -17.59
N GLU A 526 -0.61 -12.96 -16.50
CA GLU A 526 -1.05 -12.63 -15.14
C GLU A 526 -0.24 -11.46 -14.57
N GLU A 527 -0.94 -10.40 -14.16
CA GLU A 527 -0.35 -9.18 -13.61
C GLU A 527 0.56 -9.45 -12.40
N GLN A 528 0.13 -10.33 -11.50
CA GLN A 528 0.89 -10.70 -10.30
C GLN A 528 2.26 -11.32 -10.64
N ASN A 529 2.33 -12.15 -11.69
CA ASN A 529 3.61 -12.71 -12.14
C ASN A 529 4.49 -11.66 -12.81
N GLN A 530 3.88 -10.74 -13.57
CA GLN A 530 4.59 -9.64 -14.22
C GLN A 530 5.22 -8.72 -13.15
N GLU A 531 4.51 -8.46 -12.05
CA GLU A 531 5.02 -7.69 -10.91
C GLU A 531 6.16 -8.40 -10.18
N GLN A 532 6.00 -9.69 -9.88
CA GLN A 532 7.05 -10.48 -9.23
C GLN A 532 8.31 -10.56 -10.08
N LEU A 533 8.16 -10.74 -11.39
CA LEU A 533 9.28 -10.82 -12.32
C LEU A 533 10.04 -9.48 -12.37
N ILE A 534 9.36 -8.34 -12.47
CA ILE A 534 10.06 -7.05 -12.52
C ILE A 534 10.77 -6.73 -11.21
N ASP A 535 10.19 -7.10 -10.06
CA ASP A 535 10.81 -6.96 -8.75
C ASP A 535 12.06 -7.85 -8.60
N LEU A 536 11.98 -9.09 -9.10
CA LEU A 536 13.12 -9.99 -9.17
C LEU A 536 14.24 -9.39 -10.02
N LEU A 537 13.92 -8.94 -11.24
CA LEU A 537 14.90 -8.32 -12.15
C LEU A 537 15.50 -7.03 -11.56
N HIS A 538 14.69 -6.26 -10.83
CA HIS A 538 15.13 -5.07 -10.13
C HIS A 538 16.19 -5.38 -9.06
N ARG A 539 15.93 -6.39 -8.22
CA ARG A 539 16.86 -6.82 -7.16
C ARG A 539 18.08 -7.55 -7.72
N LEU A 540 17.92 -8.27 -8.83
CA LEU A 540 19.03 -8.78 -9.63
C LEU A 540 19.84 -7.65 -10.30
N GLY A 541 19.44 -6.38 -10.16
CA GLY A 541 20.13 -5.23 -10.74
C GLY A 541 20.31 -5.32 -12.24
N LEU A 542 19.40 -6.02 -12.92
CA LEU A 542 19.32 -6.05 -14.39
C LEU A 542 18.56 -4.83 -14.90
N VAL A 543 17.57 -4.38 -14.11
CA VAL A 543 16.74 -3.23 -14.41
C VAL A 543 16.52 -2.38 -13.16
N LEU A 544 16.23 -1.10 -13.33
CA LEU A 544 15.70 -0.25 -12.26
C LEU A 544 14.23 0.03 -12.55
N ASN A 545 13.36 -0.19 -11.56
CA ASN A 545 11.92 0.01 -11.66
C ASN A 545 11.44 0.84 -10.46
N PHE A 546 10.73 1.93 -10.73
CA PHE A 546 10.22 2.88 -9.72
C PHE A 546 8.70 3.06 -9.86
N ARG A 547 7.98 1.94 -9.85
CA ARG A 547 6.51 1.90 -10.07
C ARG A 547 5.72 2.71 -9.04
N ASP A 548 6.24 2.84 -7.82
CA ASP A 548 5.57 3.51 -6.71
C ASP A 548 5.76 5.04 -6.75
N HIS A 549 6.52 5.59 -7.71
CA HIS A 549 6.83 7.02 -7.76
C HIS A 549 5.91 7.78 -8.75
N PRO A 550 5.25 8.88 -8.36
CA PRO A 550 4.22 9.57 -9.16
C PRO A 550 4.63 10.02 -10.56
N ILE A 551 5.92 10.36 -10.74
CA ILE A 551 6.49 10.84 -12.02
C ILE A 551 7.19 9.71 -12.78
N LEU A 552 7.58 8.63 -12.09
CA LEU A 552 8.29 7.48 -12.68
C LEU A 552 7.37 6.26 -12.91
N LYS A 553 6.12 6.31 -12.43
CA LYS A 553 5.13 5.24 -12.62
C LYS A 553 4.85 4.93 -14.09
N ASP A 554 4.83 5.97 -14.92
CA ASP A 554 4.53 5.86 -16.36
C ASP A 554 5.80 5.66 -17.21
N THR A 555 6.99 5.66 -16.60
CA THR A 555 8.30 5.65 -17.25
C THR A 555 9.40 5.18 -16.28
N ASN A 556 10.17 4.11 -16.45
CA ASN A 556 10.41 3.10 -17.48
C ASN A 556 11.14 1.96 -16.73
N VAL A 557 11.14 0.74 -17.25
CA VAL A 557 12.16 -0.24 -16.87
C VAL A 557 13.49 0.27 -17.44
N LEU A 558 14.40 0.71 -16.57
CA LEU A 558 15.65 1.40 -16.92
C LEU A 558 16.84 0.44 -16.86
N LYS A 559 17.81 0.60 -17.77
CA LYS A 559 19.12 -0.02 -17.58
C LYS A 559 19.90 0.70 -16.48
N PRO A 560 20.44 -0.02 -15.49
CA PRO A 560 21.20 0.60 -14.40
C PRO A 560 22.42 1.40 -14.89
N ASN A 561 23.11 0.94 -15.94
CA ASN A 561 24.29 1.60 -16.49
C ASN A 561 23.98 3.01 -17.01
N TRP A 562 22.85 3.19 -17.71
CA TRP A 562 22.41 4.50 -18.19
C TRP A 562 22.17 5.49 -17.04
N VAL A 563 21.55 5.04 -15.95
CA VAL A 563 21.34 5.91 -14.77
C VAL A 563 22.67 6.28 -14.14
N SER A 564 23.56 5.31 -13.93
CA SER A 564 24.86 5.59 -13.33
C SER A 564 25.66 6.57 -14.18
N GLU A 565 25.84 6.30 -15.47
CA GLU A 565 26.68 7.13 -16.34
C GLU A 565 26.19 8.58 -16.41
N GLY A 566 24.88 8.81 -16.44
CA GLY A 566 24.31 10.15 -16.40
C GLY A 566 24.64 10.89 -15.10
N ILE A 567 24.49 10.23 -13.94
CA ILE A 567 24.83 10.83 -12.64
C ILE A 567 26.35 11.06 -12.53
N TYR A 568 27.16 10.10 -12.98
CA TYR A 568 28.62 10.21 -12.98
C TYR A 568 29.11 11.39 -13.82
N ALA A 569 28.55 11.59 -15.02
CA ALA A 569 28.88 12.71 -15.89
C ALA A 569 28.69 14.06 -15.14
N LEU A 570 27.58 14.22 -14.43
CA LEU A 570 27.29 15.43 -13.64
C LEU A 570 28.25 15.60 -12.45
N LEU A 571 28.52 14.52 -11.72
CA LEU A 571 29.44 14.55 -10.58
C LEU A 571 30.90 14.78 -11.01
N SER A 572 31.25 14.45 -12.25
CA SER A 572 32.62 14.58 -12.78
C SER A 572 32.91 15.94 -13.44
N ASP A 573 31.90 16.73 -13.79
CA ASP A 573 32.07 18.01 -14.49
C ASP A 573 32.88 19.05 -13.69
N GLU A 574 33.94 19.57 -14.31
CA GLU A 574 34.86 20.51 -13.68
C GLU A 574 34.25 21.89 -13.43
N GLU A 575 33.33 22.34 -14.29
CA GLU A 575 32.64 23.62 -14.11
C GLU A 575 31.67 23.57 -12.93
N LEU A 576 30.95 22.45 -12.76
CA LEU A 576 30.11 22.21 -11.60
C LEU A 576 30.90 22.12 -10.29
N LYS A 577 32.07 21.48 -10.30
CA LYS A 577 32.94 21.39 -9.11
C LYS A 577 33.54 22.73 -8.70
N THR A 578 34.05 23.50 -9.66
CA THR A 578 34.91 24.66 -9.39
C THR A 578 34.18 25.99 -9.39
N LYS A 579 33.26 26.23 -10.34
CA LYS A 579 32.62 27.54 -10.52
C LYS A 579 31.28 27.62 -9.82
N THR A 580 30.39 26.66 -10.08
CA THR A 580 29.00 26.71 -9.57
C THR A 580 28.82 25.96 -8.26
N LYS A 581 29.86 25.26 -7.79
CA LYS A 581 29.93 24.57 -6.48
C LYS A 581 28.75 23.61 -6.25
N GLY A 582 28.41 22.85 -7.30
CA GLY A 582 27.36 21.83 -7.28
C GLY A 582 25.97 22.33 -7.72
N ILE A 583 25.82 23.60 -8.09
CA ILE A 583 24.57 24.14 -8.65
C ILE A 583 24.58 24.01 -10.17
N PHE A 584 23.53 23.45 -10.77
CA PHE A 584 23.41 23.30 -12.21
C PHE A 584 22.00 23.66 -12.72
N THR A 585 21.91 24.03 -13.98
CA THR A 585 20.67 24.37 -14.69
C THR A 585 20.33 23.31 -15.74
N PRO A 586 19.09 23.29 -16.28
CA PRO A 586 18.76 22.46 -17.44
C PRO A 586 19.66 22.69 -18.67
N ALA A 587 20.24 23.88 -18.81
CA ALA A 587 21.21 24.18 -19.87
C ALA A 587 22.53 23.43 -19.65
N ASP A 588 22.99 23.31 -18.40
CA ASP A 588 24.18 22.53 -18.05
C ASP A 588 23.99 21.03 -18.32
N LEU A 589 22.77 20.49 -18.12
CA LEU A 589 22.47 19.11 -18.48
C LEU A 589 22.65 18.84 -19.98
N THR A 590 22.24 19.80 -20.82
CA THR A 590 22.40 19.69 -22.28
C THR A 590 23.86 19.84 -22.72
N ARG A 591 24.69 20.52 -21.91
CA ARG A 591 26.13 20.67 -22.14
C ARG A 591 26.91 19.42 -21.71
N ILE A 592 26.55 18.82 -20.58
CA ILE A 592 27.31 17.74 -19.93
C ILE A 592 26.91 16.37 -20.47
N LEU A 593 25.60 16.14 -20.70
CA LEU A 593 25.09 14.84 -21.13
C LEU A 593 25.10 14.72 -22.65
N ASP A 594 25.47 13.54 -23.14
CA ASP A 594 25.43 13.22 -24.57
C ASP A 594 23.98 13.37 -25.12
N PRO A 595 23.73 14.25 -26.11
CA PRO A 595 22.39 14.47 -26.66
C PRO A 595 21.76 13.25 -27.32
N GLU A 596 22.56 12.32 -27.87
CA GLU A 596 22.04 11.11 -28.51
C GLU A 596 21.54 10.10 -27.48
N ARG A 597 22.30 9.91 -26.39
CA ARG A 597 21.96 8.97 -25.32
C ARG A 597 21.06 9.53 -24.23
N TYR A 598 21.08 10.86 -24.01
CA TYR A 598 20.28 11.58 -23.01
C TYR A 598 19.48 12.73 -23.66
N PRO A 599 18.36 12.43 -24.34
CA PRO A 599 17.52 13.45 -24.96
C PRO A 599 17.00 14.47 -23.95
N THR A 600 16.84 15.74 -24.35
CA THR A 600 16.40 16.83 -23.45
C THR A 600 15.08 16.56 -22.73
N LYS A 601 14.14 15.86 -23.39
CA LYS A 601 12.87 15.43 -22.78
C LYS A 601 13.06 14.48 -21.59
N ARG A 602 14.24 13.87 -21.46
CA ARG A 602 14.56 12.89 -20.43
C ARG A 602 15.41 13.44 -19.28
N HIS A 603 15.92 14.67 -19.39
CA HIS A 603 16.70 15.32 -18.33
C HIS A 603 15.93 15.40 -17.01
N THR A 604 14.63 15.68 -17.06
CA THR A 604 13.76 15.68 -15.88
C THR A 604 13.75 14.33 -15.15
N TYR A 605 13.78 13.20 -15.86
CA TYR A 605 13.81 11.89 -15.21
C TYR A 605 15.10 11.65 -14.45
N LEU A 606 16.25 12.05 -15.01
CA LEU A 606 17.52 11.91 -14.32
C LEU A 606 17.55 12.77 -13.04
N ILE A 607 16.97 13.96 -13.09
CA ILE A 607 16.82 14.84 -11.93
C ILE A 607 15.91 14.20 -10.87
N GLU A 608 14.74 13.67 -11.25
CA GLU A 608 13.83 13.00 -10.30
C GLU A 608 14.47 11.76 -9.69
N LEU A 609 15.21 10.96 -10.48
CA LEU A 609 16.01 9.86 -9.93
C LEU A 609 17.03 10.36 -8.91
N MET A 610 17.75 11.44 -9.20
CA MET A 610 18.70 12.03 -8.25
C MET A 610 18.04 12.51 -6.95
N LYS A 611 16.79 12.99 -7.01
CA LYS A 611 16.00 13.37 -5.82
C LYS A 611 15.56 12.15 -5.03
N GLU A 612 15.00 11.14 -5.69
CA GLU A 612 14.61 9.86 -5.08
C GLU A 612 15.77 9.18 -4.36
N PHE A 613 16.98 9.35 -4.91
CA PHE A 613 18.20 8.83 -4.31
C PHE A 613 18.86 9.76 -3.29
N GLU A 614 18.21 10.87 -2.96
CA GLU A 614 18.67 11.84 -1.97
C GLU A 614 20.09 12.40 -2.28
N LEU A 615 20.41 12.58 -3.57
CA LEU A 615 21.70 13.13 -4.03
C LEU A 615 21.69 14.66 -4.16
N GLY A 616 20.51 15.23 -4.38
CA GLY A 616 20.34 16.66 -4.62
C GLY A 616 18.88 17.11 -4.53
N PHE A 617 18.66 18.42 -4.53
CA PHE A 617 17.34 19.04 -4.42
C PHE A 617 17.20 20.24 -5.36
N ALA A 618 15.96 20.64 -5.65
CA ALA A 618 15.66 21.80 -6.47
C ALA A 618 15.72 23.09 -5.64
N LEU A 619 16.30 24.16 -6.19
CA LEU A 619 16.29 25.49 -5.60
C LEU A 619 15.06 26.26 -6.10
N ALA A 620 14.36 26.94 -5.20
CA ALA A 620 13.18 27.75 -5.52
C ALA A 620 13.56 29.09 -6.21
N CYS A 621 14.12 29.01 -7.41
CA CYS A 621 14.53 30.16 -8.21
C CYS A 621 14.14 30.01 -9.68
N HIS A 622 14.03 31.13 -10.39
CA HIS A 622 13.80 31.18 -11.84
C HIS A 622 15.03 31.78 -12.54
N PRO A 623 15.67 31.10 -13.51
CA PRO A 623 15.36 29.75 -14.01
C PRO A 623 15.60 28.64 -12.96
N PRO A 624 14.96 27.46 -13.10
CA PRO A 624 15.09 26.36 -12.15
C PRO A 624 16.53 25.90 -12.04
N GLN A 625 17.04 25.82 -10.81
CA GLN A 625 18.38 25.34 -10.48
C GLN A 625 18.30 24.11 -9.59
N PHE A 626 19.29 23.25 -9.69
CA PHE A 626 19.40 22.04 -8.89
C PHE A 626 20.75 22.00 -8.21
N LEU A 627 20.78 21.55 -6.96
CA LEU A 627 21.99 21.45 -6.16
C LEU A 627 22.33 20.00 -5.86
N ILE A 628 23.59 19.62 -6.10
CA ILE A 628 24.13 18.30 -5.73
C ILE A 628 24.90 18.42 -4.42
N ALA A 629 24.39 17.79 -3.36
CA ALA A 629 24.97 17.92 -2.01
C ALA A 629 26.40 17.37 -1.94
N GLY A 630 26.72 16.33 -2.72
CA GLY A 630 28.06 15.73 -2.78
C GLY A 630 29.14 16.64 -3.38
N LEU A 631 28.76 17.67 -4.14
CA LEU A 631 29.69 18.62 -4.77
C LEU A 631 29.90 19.91 -3.96
N LEU A 632 29.23 20.04 -2.81
CA LEU A 632 29.39 21.21 -1.94
C LEU A 632 30.85 21.41 -1.51
N PRO A 633 31.25 22.67 -1.26
CA PRO A 633 32.61 22.99 -0.78
C PRO A 633 32.85 22.39 0.61
N LYS A 634 34.10 22.02 0.90
CA LYS A 634 34.49 21.49 2.22
C LYS A 634 34.56 22.59 3.30
N ASP A 635 34.85 23.83 2.89
CA ASP A 635 35.05 24.95 3.82
C ASP A 635 33.74 25.40 4.49
N GLN A 636 33.79 25.57 5.81
CA GLN A 636 32.68 26.09 6.62
C GLN A 636 32.56 27.62 6.40
N PRO A 637 31.35 28.15 6.08
CA PRO A 637 31.15 29.59 5.92
C PRO A 637 31.33 30.39 7.23
N ASP A 638 31.83 31.64 7.13
CA ASP A 638 32.15 32.49 8.29
C ASP A 638 30.94 32.85 9.18
N LYS A 639 29.73 32.92 8.62
CA LYS A 639 28.50 33.32 9.32
C LYS A 639 27.73 32.15 9.95
N THR A 640 28.42 31.27 10.67
CA THR A 640 27.85 30.02 11.24
C THR A 640 27.85 29.98 12.77
N GLU A 641 28.09 31.11 13.43
CA GLU A 641 28.00 31.22 14.89
C GLU A 641 26.56 31.40 15.36
N LEU A 642 26.17 30.65 16.40
CA LEU A 642 24.85 30.75 17.02
C LEU A 642 24.91 31.76 18.17
N GLN A 643 23.92 32.65 18.26
CA GLN A 643 23.82 33.65 19.32
C GLN A 643 23.01 33.12 20.52
N GLY A 644 23.47 33.41 21.74
CA GLY A 644 22.77 33.08 22.98
C GLY A 644 23.00 31.65 23.49
N GLU A 645 22.17 31.20 24.43
CA GLU A 645 22.22 29.82 24.93
C GLU A 645 21.83 28.82 23.84
N THR A 646 22.53 27.69 23.79
CA THR A 646 22.29 26.60 22.83
C THR A 646 21.80 25.33 23.52
N LEU A 647 20.89 24.61 22.86
CA LEU A 647 20.60 23.21 23.16
C LEU A 647 21.47 22.34 22.26
N GLU A 648 22.33 21.52 22.84
CA GLU A 648 23.34 20.76 22.10
C GLU A 648 23.13 19.26 22.22
N PHE A 649 23.29 18.55 21.12
CA PHE A 649 23.10 17.11 21.04
C PHE A 649 24.12 16.51 20.08
N GLN A 650 24.58 15.28 20.34
CA GLN A 650 25.60 14.64 19.54
C GLN A 650 25.23 13.19 19.20
N TYR A 651 25.48 12.81 17.95
CA TYR A 651 25.52 11.41 17.53
C TYR A 651 26.97 10.97 17.40
N HIS A 652 27.33 9.86 18.06
CA HIS A 652 28.64 9.25 17.95
C HIS A 652 28.52 7.95 17.17
N TYR A 653 29.40 7.79 16.19
CA TYR A 653 29.42 6.66 15.27
C TYR A 653 30.71 5.88 15.41
N LYS A 654 30.65 4.58 15.18
CA LYS A 654 31.84 3.75 15.01
C LYS A 654 32.52 3.97 13.65
N VAL A 655 31.69 4.22 12.65
CA VAL A 655 32.02 4.64 11.29
C VAL A 655 30.96 5.64 10.89
N LEU A 656 31.34 6.83 10.40
CA LEU A 656 30.40 7.84 9.90
C LEU A 656 30.40 7.83 8.36
N PRO A 657 29.35 7.30 7.71
CA PRO A 657 29.18 7.44 6.27
C PRO A 657 28.97 8.91 5.87
N GLU A 658 29.75 9.39 4.89
CA GLU A 658 29.63 10.74 4.35
C GLU A 658 28.23 11.01 3.77
N SER A 659 27.54 9.97 3.30
CA SER A 659 26.18 10.07 2.78
C SER A 659 25.14 10.50 3.81
N ILE A 660 25.38 10.31 5.12
CA ILE A 660 24.39 10.68 6.15
C ILE A 660 24.13 12.18 6.14
N ILE A 661 25.18 13.01 6.10
CA ILE A 661 25.01 14.47 6.07
C ILE A 661 24.51 14.96 4.73
N SER A 662 25.01 14.44 3.61
CA SER A 662 24.51 14.88 2.30
C SER A 662 23.01 14.60 2.17
N ARG A 663 22.56 13.41 2.59
CA ARG A 663 21.14 13.03 2.63
C ARG A 663 20.35 13.89 3.61
N PHE A 664 20.90 14.19 4.78
CA PHE A 664 20.25 15.07 5.74
C PHE A 664 20.03 16.48 5.19
N ILE A 665 21.03 17.05 4.50
CA ILE A 665 20.91 18.35 3.82
C ILE A 665 19.81 18.32 2.76
N VAL A 666 19.73 17.24 1.96
CA VAL A 666 18.69 17.07 0.94
C VAL A 666 17.30 16.94 1.57
N ASN A 667 17.15 16.16 2.64
CA ASN A 667 15.86 15.99 3.33
C ASN A 667 15.38 17.27 4.05
N GLU A 668 16.29 18.12 4.53
CA GLU A 668 15.95 19.35 5.28
C GLU A 668 16.13 20.64 4.46
N HIS A 669 16.16 20.53 3.13
CA HIS A 669 16.49 21.66 2.25
C HIS A 669 15.53 22.86 2.39
N ASP A 670 14.24 22.61 2.60
CA ASP A 670 13.22 23.66 2.81
C ASP A 670 13.48 24.52 4.05
N ARG A 671 14.23 23.99 5.02
CA ARG A 671 14.52 24.65 6.28
C ARG A 671 15.90 25.32 6.30
N ILE A 672 16.62 25.35 5.19
CA ILE A 672 17.97 25.93 5.15
C ILE A 672 17.93 27.43 5.43
N HIS A 673 18.66 27.86 6.44
CA HIS A 673 18.80 29.27 6.81
C HIS A 673 19.80 29.97 5.89
N ASN A 674 19.36 31.03 5.21
CA ASN A 674 20.19 31.91 4.39
C ASN A 674 21.09 31.18 3.37
N HIS A 675 20.62 30.07 2.78
CA HIS A 675 21.40 29.22 1.88
C HIS A 675 22.79 28.84 2.42
N THR A 676 22.92 28.66 3.74
CA THR A 676 24.19 28.38 4.40
C THR A 676 24.37 26.87 4.61
N TYR A 677 25.14 26.25 3.71
CA TYR A 677 25.48 24.83 3.72
C TYR A 677 26.89 24.60 3.16
N TRP A 678 27.49 23.49 3.56
CA TRP A 678 28.78 23.01 3.08
C TRP A 678 28.80 21.47 3.18
N ARG A 679 29.85 20.81 2.66
CA ARG A 679 29.88 19.35 2.54
C ARG A 679 29.66 18.60 3.86
N SER A 680 30.09 19.19 4.97
CA SER A 680 30.00 18.58 6.31
C SER A 680 29.01 19.29 7.24
N GLY A 681 28.13 20.16 6.75
CA GLY A 681 27.14 20.77 7.64
C GLY A 681 26.20 21.79 7.00
N VAL A 682 25.22 22.22 7.79
CA VAL A 682 24.11 23.06 7.35
C VAL A 682 23.55 23.88 8.51
N MET A 683 23.10 25.10 8.19
CA MET A 683 22.31 25.93 9.09
C MET A 683 20.84 25.78 8.74
N LEU A 684 20.00 25.43 9.71
CA LEU A 684 18.56 25.28 9.55
C LEU A 684 17.81 26.30 10.40
N GLN A 685 16.60 26.66 9.97
CA GLN A 685 15.70 27.55 10.70
C GLN A 685 14.38 26.86 11.01
N TYR A 686 13.88 27.10 12.21
CA TYR A 686 12.51 26.76 12.59
C TYR A 686 11.67 28.03 12.51
N GLN A 687 10.76 28.06 11.54
CA GLN A 687 9.88 29.19 11.28
C GLN A 687 8.41 28.80 11.45
N GLU A 688 7.61 29.67 12.07
CA GLU A 688 6.15 29.63 12.01
C GLU A 688 5.65 31.05 11.68
N ASN A 689 4.63 31.20 10.82
CA ASN A 689 4.10 32.51 10.41
C ASN A 689 5.17 33.51 9.90
N ASN A 690 6.19 33.03 9.17
CA ASN A 690 7.35 33.81 8.68
C ASN A 690 8.26 34.43 9.77
N GLU A 691 8.08 34.09 11.05
CA GLU A 691 9.00 34.47 12.12
C GLU A 691 9.98 33.32 12.39
N THR A 692 11.28 33.62 12.50
CA THR A 692 12.31 32.63 12.84
C THR A 692 12.42 32.49 14.35
N TYR A 693 12.00 31.35 14.90
CA TYR A 693 12.02 31.09 16.34
C TYR A 693 13.34 30.47 16.81
N ASN A 694 13.90 29.57 16.02
CA ASN A 694 15.16 28.89 16.33
C ASN A 694 16.04 28.74 15.09
N ILE A 695 17.35 28.74 15.31
CA ILE A 695 18.36 28.43 14.31
C ILE A 695 19.16 27.24 14.83
N ALA A 696 19.29 26.21 13.99
CA ALA A 696 20.10 25.04 14.28
C ALA A 696 21.34 25.00 13.40
N ARG A 697 22.47 24.62 13.98
CA ARG A 697 23.70 24.28 13.26
C ARG A 697 23.92 22.78 13.38
N ILE A 698 24.02 22.12 12.23
CA ILE A 698 24.36 20.70 12.13
C ILE A 698 25.73 20.59 11.49
N LYS A 699 26.65 19.88 12.13
CA LYS A 699 28.03 19.69 11.66
C LYS A 699 28.46 18.25 11.86
N ALA A 700 28.93 17.60 10.81
CA ALA A 700 29.67 16.35 10.90
C ALA A 700 31.16 16.61 11.05
N ASP A 701 31.77 15.76 11.85
CA ASP A 701 33.21 15.56 11.92
C ASP A 701 33.50 14.09 11.56
N PRO A 702 33.91 13.83 10.31
CA PRO A 702 34.24 12.48 9.85
C PRO A 702 35.42 11.84 10.61
N GLU A 703 36.39 12.63 11.03
CA GLU A 703 37.61 12.16 11.72
C GLU A 703 37.25 11.67 13.13
N ASP A 704 36.50 12.51 13.85
CA ASP A 704 35.99 12.18 15.19
C ASP A 704 34.78 11.23 15.15
N LYS A 705 34.23 10.98 13.96
CA LYS A 705 33.04 10.15 13.69
C LYS A 705 31.82 10.64 14.48
N LYS A 706 31.62 11.95 14.53
CA LYS A 706 30.56 12.62 15.29
C LYS A 706 29.70 13.50 14.41
N ILE A 707 28.43 13.64 14.77
CA ILE A 707 27.55 14.69 14.26
C ILE A 707 27.09 15.52 15.44
N PHE A 708 27.30 16.82 15.35
CA PHE A 708 26.94 17.83 16.32
C PHE A 708 25.68 18.56 15.86
N ILE A 709 24.72 18.69 16.76
CA ILE A 709 23.51 19.51 16.59
C ILE A 709 23.53 20.56 17.69
N ALA A 710 23.46 21.83 17.31
CA ALA A 710 23.34 22.94 18.25
C ALA A 710 22.17 23.82 17.84
N ILE A 711 21.27 24.15 18.76
CA ILE A 711 20.05 24.93 18.48
C ILE A 711 20.00 26.15 19.39
N SER A 712 19.96 27.36 18.83
CA SER A 712 19.70 28.60 19.56
C SER A 712 18.34 29.19 19.18
N GLY A 713 17.82 30.12 19.99
CA GLY A 713 16.50 30.73 19.80
C GLY A 713 15.60 30.64 21.03
N ARG A 714 14.28 30.55 20.85
CA ARG A 714 13.31 30.50 21.97
C ARG A 714 13.36 29.16 22.72
N LYS A 715 13.52 29.22 24.05
CA LYS A 715 13.77 28.04 24.90
C LYS A 715 12.64 26.99 24.81
N GLU A 716 11.41 27.44 24.65
CA GLU A 716 10.19 26.61 24.63
C GLU A 716 10.13 25.70 23.39
N THR A 717 10.70 26.15 22.26
CA THR A 717 10.59 25.48 20.96
C THR A 717 11.88 24.78 20.51
N ARG A 718 13.03 25.00 21.18
CA ARG A 718 14.29 24.28 20.90
C ARG A 718 14.14 22.76 20.97
N ARG A 719 13.43 22.26 21.99
CA ARG A 719 13.18 20.82 22.18
C ARG A 719 12.34 20.23 21.04
N LEU A 720 11.27 20.94 20.65
CA LEU A 720 10.42 20.52 19.54
C LEU A 720 11.23 20.44 18.24
N PHE A 721 12.07 21.45 17.99
CA PHE A 721 12.90 21.47 16.80
C PHE A 721 13.94 20.34 16.83
N LEU A 722 14.59 20.08 17.96
CA LEU A 722 15.47 18.92 18.11
C LEU A 722 14.74 17.60 17.81
N GLY A 723 13.51 17.42 18.27
CA GLY A 723 12.68 16.26 17.95
C GLY A 723 12.52 16.04 16.44
N VAL A 724 12.20 17.10 15.68
CA VAL A 724 12.09 17.05 14.22
C VAL A 724 13.41 16.63 13.57
N LEU A 725 14.54 17.22 14.00
CA LEU A 725 15.86 16.87 13.45
C LEU A 725 16.23 15.41 13.78
N ARG A 726 15.94 14.95 15.01
CA ARG A 726 16.16 13.56 15.43
C ARG A 726 15.31 12.59 14.61
N ASP A 727 14.06 12.93 14.31
CA ASP A 727 13.19 12.09 13.46
C ASP A 727 13.74 11.93 12.04
N THR A 728 14.33 12.98 11.47
CA THR A 728 14.98 12.90 10.15
C THR A 728 16.23 12.03 10.19
N PHE A 729 17.08 12.17 11.21
CA PHE A 729 18.21 11.26 11.41
C PHE A 729 17.75 9.81 11.61
N LYS A 730 16.72 9.56 12.42
CA LYS A 730 16.13 8.21 12.63
C LYS A 730 15.68 7.59 11.31
N ARG A 731 15.04 8.36 10.41
CA ARG A 731 14.67 7.88 9.06
C ARG A 731 15.90 7.45 8.25
N ILE A 732 16.94 8.29 8.20
CA ILE A 732 18.18 7.99 7.47
C ILE A 732 18.89 6.77 8.09
N HIS A 733 19.04 6.72 9.41
CA HIS A 733 19.67 5.61 10.13
C HIS A 733 18.96 4.28 9.91
N ASN A 734 17.62 4.29 9.85
CA ASN A 734 16.83 3.09 9.55
C ASN A 734 17.12 2.52 8.15
N THR A 735 17.63 3.31 7.21
CA THR A 735 18.05 2.80 5.88
C THR A 735 19.41 2.10 5.90
N LEU A 736 20.19 2.28 6.98
CA LEU A 736 21.53 1.72 7.17
C LEU A 736 21.53 0.74 8.36
N PRO A 737 21.00 -0.47 8.20
CA PRO A 737 20.94 -1.44 9.28
C PRO A 737 22.36 -1.83 9.74
N ASN A 738 22.52 -2.14 11.03
CA ASN A 738 23.78 -2.54 11.68
C ASN A 738 24.83 -1.44 11.88
N LEU A 739 24.44 -0.16 11.73
CA LEU A 739 25.26 0.96 12.16
C LEU A 739 25.13 1.15 13.68
N GLU A 740 26.24 1.05 14.40
CA GLU A 740 26.28 1.29 15.86
C GLU A 740 26.30 2.81 16.10
N ILE A 741 25.17 3.34 16.55
CA ILE A 741 24.97 4.77 16.80
C ILE A 741 24.67 4.96 18.28
N THR A 742 25.31 5.94 18.89
CA THR A 742 25.04 6.31 20.28
C THR A 742 24.73 7.80 20.38
N GLU A 743 23.76 8.11 21.22
CA GLU A 743 23.28 9.47 21.45
C GLU A 743 23.92 10.04 22.71
N TRP A 744 24.37 11.30 22.63
CA TRP A 744 25.14 11.95 23.68
C TRP A 744 24.68 13.39 23.91
N VAL A 745 24.69 13.78 25.18
CA VAL A 745 24.24 15.08 25.66
C VAL A 745 25.39 15.76 26.42
N PRO A 746 25.78 16.99 26.08
CA PRO A 746 26.85 17.68 26.79
C PRO A 746 26.45 18.05 28.22
N VAL A 747 27.46 18.22 29.07
CA VAL A 747 27.27 18.65 30.45
C VAL A 747 26.92 20.15 30.48
N PRO A 748 25.77 20.55 31.06
CA PRO A 748 25.39 21.96 31.15
C PRO A 748 26.50 22.81 31.78
N ASN A 749 26.79 23.98 31.21
CA ASN A 749 27.83 24.93 31.65
C ASN A 749 29.28 24.41 31.64
N HIS A 750 29.53 23.20 31.14
CA HIS A 750 30.88 22.60 31.05
C HIS A 750 31.14 22.04 29.63
N PRO A 751 31.26 22.90 28.60
CA PRO A 751 31.42 22.48 27.21
C PRO A 751 32.74 21.75 26.90
N LYS A 752 33.71 21.82 27.82
CA LYS A 752 35.01 21.12 27.70
C LYS A 752 35.03 19.72 28.33
N HIS A 753 33.98 19.34 29.04
CA HIS A 753 33.86 18.02 29.64
C HIS A 753 33.29 17.05 28.61
N ASP A 754 33.67 15.78 28.69
CA ASP A 754 33.11 14.73 27.83
C ASP A 754 31.59 14.65 27.97
N PRO A 755 30.84 14.49 26.86
CA PRO A 755 29.39 14.42 26.93
C PRO A 755 28.94 13.14 27.66
N LEU A 756 27.68 13.11 28.09
CA LEU A 756 27.06 11.99 28.77
C LEU A 756 26.21 11.17 27.81
N LYS A 757 26.31 9.84 27.89
CA LYS A 757 25.53 8.93 27.04
C LYS A 757 24.06 9.00 27.39
N TYR A 758 23.21 9.39 26.44
CA TYR A 758 21.78 9.65 26.66
C TYR A 758 21.04 8.41 27.17
N THR A 759 21.30 7.24 26.59
CA THR A 759 20.68 5.96 27.01
C THR A 759 21.02 5.57 28.44
N GLU A 760 22.20 5.93 28.93
CA GLU A 760 22.60 5.67 30.31
C GLU A 760 21.82 6.56 31.29
N LEU A 761 21.59 7.83 30.91
CA LEU A 761 20.77 8.75 31.70
C LEU A 761 19.31 8.28 31.78
N LEU A 762 18.75 7.78 30.67
CA LEU A 762 17.42 7.15 30.65
C LEU A 762 17.36 5.90 31.54
N GLY A 763 18.39 5.05 31.48
CA GLY A 763 18.49 3.86 32.33
C GLY A 763 18.55 4.20 33.82
N LEU A 764 19.30 5.24 34.20
CA LEU A 764 19.36 5.74 35.59
C LEU A 764 18.00 6.28 36.06
N GLU A 765 17.30 7.07 35.21
CA GLU A 765 15.94 7.54 35.51
C GLU A 765 14.95 6.37 35.68
N ALA A 766 15.03 5.35 34.82
CA ALA A 766 14.20 4.15 34.90
C ALA A 766 14.48 3.29 36.15
N MET A 767 15.72 3.29 36.65
CA MET A 767 16.11 2.66 37.92
C MET A 767 15.70 3.49 39.15
N GLY A 768 15.08 4.66 38.97
CA GLY A 768 14.59 5.52 40.04
C GLY A 768 15.65 6.47 40.61
N GLU A 769 16.82 6.57 39.99
CA GLU A 769 17.84 7.55 40.38
C GLU A 769 17.41 8.96 39.98
N THR A 770 17.61 9.92 40.88
CA THR A 770 17.22 11.31 40.65
C THR A 770 18.38 12.19 40.19
N ASN A 771 19.61 11.75 40.43
CA ASN A 771 20.80 12.55 40.19
C ASN A 771 21.98 11.71 39.70
N LYS A 772 22.80 12.28 38.80
CA LYS A 772 24.08 11.70 38.38
C LYS A 772 25.23 12.57 38.89
N ILE A 773 26.20 11.95 39.55
CA ILE A 773 27.44 12.64 39.97
C ILE A 773 28.47 12.49 38.84
N ILE A 774 28.95 13.61 38.31
CA ILE A 774 30.06 13.62 37.36
C ILE A 774 31.36 13.58 38.16
N GLY A 775 32.09 12.46 38.10
CA GLY A 775 33.24 12.19 38.96
C GLY A 775 34.33 13.26 38.94
N GLU A 776 34.72 13.74 37.76
CA GLU A 776 35.81 14.71 37.61
C GLU A 776 35.41 16.13 38.06
N LEU A 777 34.15 16.50 37.85
CA LEU A 777 33.62 17.83 38.22
C LEU A 777 33.03 17.85 39.64
N LYS A 778 32.82 16.68 40.26
CA LYS A 778 32.01 16.48 41.50
C LYS A 778 30.65 17.19 41.43
N LEU A 779 30.13 17.41 40.24
CA LEU A 779 28.87 18.10 39.98
C LEU A 779 27.72 17.10 40.11
N LYS A 780 26.69 17.46 40.89
CA LYS A 780 25.46 16.69 40.99
C LYS A 780 24.45 17.25 39.99
N LEU A 781 24.15 16.48 38.94
CA LEU A 781 23.18 16.83 37.92
C LEU A 781 21.83 16.20 38.24
N ASP A 782 20.76 17.00 38.20
CA ASP A 782 19.38 16.52 38.24
C ASP A 782 19.04 15.87 36.88
N LEU A 783 18.70 14.58 36.91
CA LEU A 783 18.44 13.80 35.71
C LEU A 783 17.15 14.24 35.00
N ARG A 784 16.09 14.57 35.76
CA ARG A 784 14.82 14.98 35.17
C ARG A 784 14.95 16.34 34.50
N GLN A 785 15.57 17.29 35.19
CA GLN A 785 15.79 18.64 34.65
C GLN A 785 16.63 18.61 33.37
N LEU A 786 17.63 17.72 33.29
CA LEU A 786 18.44 17.53 32.09
C LEU A 786 17.61 16.88 30.97
N LEU A 787 16.98 15.74 31.24
CA LEU A 787 16.26 14.94 30.23
C LEU A 787 15.01 15.64 29.68
N ASP A 788 14.28 16.40 30.51
CA ASP A 788 13.10 17.18 30.11
C ASP A 788 13.42 18.27 29.07
N GLY A 789 14.69 18.71 29.03
CA GLY A 789 15.21 19.63 28.02
C GLY A 789 15.37 19.01 26.63
N TYR A 790 15.51 17.68 26.54
CA TYR A 790 15.73 16.95 25.28
C TYR A 790 14.49 16.18 24.82
N GLU A 791 13.70 15.63 25.74
CA GLU A 791 12.53 14.80 25.42
C GLU A 791 11.49 14.90 26.54
N SER A 792 10.19 14.79 26.25
CA SER A 792 9.15 14.87 27.28
C SER A 792 9.05 13.57 28.10
N LEU A 793 8.55 13.66 29.34
CA LEU A 793 8.36 12.50 30.21
C LEU A 793 7.47 11.42 29.56
N GLU A 794 6.41 11.82 28.86
CA GLU A 794 5.49 10.90 28.17
C GLU A 794 6.18 10.12 27.05
N SER A 795 7.04 10.78 26.25
CA SER A 795 7.82 10.11 25.20
C SER A 795 8.85 9.14 25.78
N ARG A 796 9.52 9.51 26.87
CA ARG A 796 10.48 8.63 27.58
C ARG A 796 9.79 7.39 28.17
N GLN A 797 8.57 7.51 28.69
CA GLN A 797 7.81 6.40 29.24
C GLN A 797 7.32 5.40 28.18
N LYS A 798 7.06 5.83 26.94
CA LYS A 798 6.73 4.93 25.82
C LYS A 798 7.90 4.04 25.44
N VAL A 799 9.12 4.59 25.41
CA VAL A 799 10.36 3.82 25.13
C VAL A 799 10.62 2.76 26.20
N ILE A 800 10.32 3.05 27.47
CA ILE A 800 10.53 2.12 28.60
C ILE A 800 9.53 0.94 28.59
N ARG A 801 8.32 1.10 28.01
CA ARG A 801 7.30 0.04 27.95
C ARG A 801 7.51 -0.99 26.83
N GLY A 802 8.51 -0.78 25.96
CA GLY A 802 8.87 -1.76 24.92
C GLY A 802 7.94 -1.76 23.70
N ASP A 803 7.10 -0.75 23.51
CA ASP A 803 6.19 -0.64 22.37
C ASP A 803 6.89 -0.28 21.03
N ASP A 804 8.22 -0.10 21.04
CA ASP A 804 9.03 0.26 19.86
C ASP A 804 9.56 -0.99 19.11
N ILE A 805 8.72 -2.03 18.98
CA ILE A 805 8.91 -3.12 17.99
C ILE A 805 7.77 -3.07 16.98
N SER A 806 7.82 -2.09 16.09
CA SER A 806 7.11 -2.13 14.79
C SER A 806 7.89 -1.35 13.72
N SER A 807 9.20 -1.56 13.64
CA SER A 807 10.07 -0.93 12.63
C SER A 807 9.99 -1.60 11.24
N ILE A 808 8.88 -2.25 10.90
CA ILE A 808 8.60 -2.75 9.54
C ILE A 808 7.26 -2.23 8.99
N GLU A 809 6.25 -1.97 9.82
CA GLU A 809 4.94 -1.48 9.34
C GLU A 809 4.89 0.04 9.13
N ASP A 810 5.71 0.82 9.85
CA ASP A 810 5.73 2.29 9.74
C ASP A 810 6.46 2.85 8.51
N ARG A 811 7.04 1.97 7.67
CA ARG A 811 7.58 2.38 6.36
C ARG A 811 6.49 2.64 5.32
N ARG A 812 5.26 2.16 5.52
CA ARG A 812 4.15 2.42 4.59
C ARG A 812 3.28 3.62 4.98
N SER A 813 3.12 3.90 6.28
CA SER A 813 2.27 5.02 6.76
C SER A 813 2.86 6.42 6.54
N ARG A 814 4.17 6.53 6.22
CA ARG A 814 4.85 7.81 5.96
C ARG A 814 5.04 8.13 4.47
N ASN A 815 5.07 7.14 3.59
CA ASN A 815 5.09 7.41 2.13
C ASN A 815 3.71 7.81 1.62
N GLU A 816 2.61 7.36 2.24
CA GLU A 816 1.25 7.85 1.92
C GLU A 816 0.96 9.26 2.45
N LYS A 817 1.79 9.81 3.36
CA LYS A 817 1.64 11.19 3.87
C LYS A 817 2.49 12.24 3.14
N ALA A 818 3.34 11.83 2.19
CA ALA A 818 4.07 12.75 1.31
C ALA A 818 3.28 13.11 0.04
N GLU A 819 2.29 12.31 -0.37
CA GLU A 819 1.46 12.57 -1.56
C GLU A 819 0.33 13.58 -1.36
N ASN A 820 0.06 14.03 -0.12
CA ASN A 820 -1.02 14.98 0.19
C ASN A 820 -0.56 16.41 0.49
N ARG A 821 0.68 16.78 0.14
CA ARG A 821 1.09 18.19 0.03
C ARG A 821 1.18 18.58 -1.43
N GLY A 822 0.08 19.15 -1.92
CA GLY A 822 0.12 19.95 -3.14
C GLY A 822 0.91 21.22 -2.88
N ASP A 823 2.22 21.18 -3.14
CA ASP A 823 3.01 22.39 -3.27
C ASP A 823 2.95 22.86 -4.73
N THR A 824 2.15 23.91 -4.93
CA THR A 824 2.00 24.67 -6.16
C THR A 824 3.34 25.29 -6.60
N TYR A 825 3.89 24.83 -7.72
CA TYR A 825 4.94 25.58 -8.42
C TYR A 825 4.30 26.67 -9.30
N HIS A 826 4.43 27.93 -8.89
CA HIS A 826 4.10 29.07 -9.74
C HIS A 826 5.24 29.35 -10.73
N PHE A 827 5.00 29.09 -12.02
CA PHE A 827 5.79 29.66 -13.11
C PHE A 827 5.16 30.99 -13.55
N TYR A 828 5.87 32.10 -13.34
CA TYR A 828 5.53 33.35 -13.98
C TYR A 828 6.13 33.35 -15.39
N ALA A 829 5.28 33.25 -16.41
CA ALA A 829 5.68 33.61 -17.77
C ALA A 829 5.52 35.13 -17.93
N GLU A 830 6.62 35.87 -17.85
CA GLU A 830 6.72 37.19 -18.45
C GLU A 830 6.59 37.05 -19.96
N THR A 831 5.38 37.19 -20.49
CA THR A 831 5.03 38.06 -21.62
C THR A 831 3.55 37.87 -21.89
N GLY A 832 2.76 38.91 -21.61
CA GLY A 832 1.38 38.93 -22.03
C GLY A 832 1.30 39.00 -23.55
N GLN A 833 0.93 37.90 -24.20
CA GLN A 833 0.22 37.92 -25.47
C GLN A 833 -0.48 36.59 -25.73
N VAL A 834 -1.80 36.67 -25.90
CA VAL A 834 -2.65 35.60 -26.43
C VAL A 834 -2.39 35.49 -27.93
N ILE A 835 -1.98 34.32 -28.41
CA ILE A 835 -2.15 33.92 -29.81
C ILE A 835 -2.67 32.48 -29.85
N THR A 836 -3.89 32.32 -30.34
CA THR A 836 -4.51 31.06 -30.72
C THR A 836 -3.92 30.56 -32.04
N GLY A 837 -3.70 29.25 -32.18
CA GLY A 837 -3.25 28.66 -33.44
C GLY A 837 -3.33 27.14 -33.45
N SER A 838 -4.34 26.61 -34.11
CA SER A 838 -4.56 25.19 -34.43
C SER A 838 -3.65 24.70 -35.55
N VAL A 839 -3.05 23.51 -35.41
CA VAL A 839 -2.40 22.78 -36.50
C VAL A 839 -2.95 21.35 -36.53
N LYS A 840 -3.69 21.03 -37.60
CA LYS A 840 -4.07 19.68 -38.02
C LYS A 840 -2.83 18.93 -38.56
N PRO A 841 -2.69 17.61 -38.37
CA PRO A 841 -1.78 16.81 -39.17
C PRO A 841 -2.39 16.53 -40.55
N ALA A 842 -1.58 16.75 -41.58
CA ALA A 842 -1.86 16.37 -42.97
C ALA A 842 -1.76 14.85 -43.15
N GLY A 843 -2.66 14.32 -43.97
CA GLY A 843 -2.80 12.90 -44.27
C GLY A 843 -1.83 12.34 -45.31
N ASN A 844 -1.92 11.03 -45.49
CA ASN A 844 -1.53 10.33 -46.70
C ASN A 844 -2.77 9.72 -47.33
N ASN A 845 -3.06 10.11 -48.57
CA ASN A 845 -4.00 9.48 -49.48
C ASN A 845 -3.23 9.07 -50.74
N ILE A 846 -3.36 7.80 -51.13
CA ILE A 846 -3.33 7.33 -52.53
C ILE A 846 -4.42 6.25 -52.55
N GLY A 847 -5.62 6.49 -53.10
CA GLY A 847 -5.95 6.42 -54.53
C GLY A 847 -6.24 4.94 -54.89
N THR A 848 -7.39 4.50 -55.43
CA THR A 848 -8.32 5.13 -56.38
C THR A 848 -9.59 4.26 -56.56
N GLN A 849 -10.72 4.95 -56.75
CA GLN A 849 -11.81 4.72 -57.72
C GLN A 849 -12.77 3.50 -57.68
N ASN A 850 -14.04 3.87 -57.44
CA ASN A 850 -15.23 3.73 -58.31
C ASN A 850 -16.29 2.63 -58.08
N ASN A 851 -17.54 3.15 -58.04
CA ASN A 851 -18.83 2.63 -58.53
C ASN A 851 -19.77 1.86 -57.59
N ASN A 852 -20.82 2.59 -57.15
CA ASN A 852 -22.25 2.37 -57.46
C ASN A 852 -22.80 0.93 -57.47
N LEU A 853 -23.74 0.60 -56.56
CA LEU A 853 -25.17 0.33 -56.82
C LEU A 853 -25.86 -0.50 -55.71
N SER A 854 -27.11 -0.09 -55.44
CA SER A 854 -28.32 -0.89 -55.15
C SER A 854 -28.56 -1.62 -53.80
N GLN A 855 -29.68 -1.19 -53.18
CA GLN A 855 -30.84 -1.99 -52.70
C GLN A 855 -30.75 -2.79 -51.37
N ASN A 856 -31.31 -2.17 -50.31
CA ASN A 856 -32.23 -2.66 -49.24
C ASN A 856 -32.81 -4.11 -49.31
N PRO A 857 -33.42 -4.68 -48.21
CA PRO A 857 -33.36 -4.38 -46.76
C PRO A 857 -33.49 -5.63 -45.78
N VAL A 858 -33.63 -5.32 -44.46
CA VAL A 858 -34.23 -6.05 -43.30
C VAL A 858 -33.34 -7.06 -42.50
N PRO A 859 -33.56 -7.29 -41.18
CA PRO A 859 -33.18 -6.45 -40.03
C PRO A 859 -32.38 -7.22 -38.94
N GLU A 860 -31.48 -6.55 -38.21
CA GLU A 860 -30.93 -7.10 -36.95
C GLU A 860 -30.97 -6.05 -35.82
N VAL A 861 -31.72 -6.42 -34.79
CA VAL A 861 -31.59 -6.15 -33.35
C VAL A 861 -30.84 -4.87 -32.94
N SER A 862 -31.64 -3.87 -32.55
CA SER A 862 -31.20 -2.65 -31.87
C SER A 862 -30.62 -2.95 -30.48
N GLN A 863 -29.33 -2.69 -30.31
CA GLN A 863 -28.70 -2.42 -29.00
C GLN A 863 -29.08 -1.00 -28.54
N PRO A 864 -29.27 -0.78 -27.22
CA PRO A 864 -29.72 0.50 -26.69
C PRO A 864 -28.63 1.59 -26.82
N ASN A 865 -29.11 2.78 -27.14
CA ASN A 865 -28.39 4.03 -27.36
C ASN A 865 -27.31 4.33 -26.31
N LYS A 866 -26.08 4.57 -26.77
CA LYS A 866 -25.11 5.41 -26.05
C LYS A 866 -25.60 6.85 -26.07
N THR A 867 -26.28 7.28 -25.01
CA THR A 867 -26.47 8.68 -24.70
C THR A 867 -25.14 9.28 -24.24
N ASN A 868 -24.73 10.36 -24.91
CA ASN A 868 -23.64 11.26 -24.51
C ASN A 868 -23.77 11.65 -23.02
N SER A 869 -22.84 11.23 -22.17
CA SER A 869 -22.66 11.86 -20.85
C SER A 869 -21.79 13.09 -21.01
N ALA A 870 -22.41 14.27 -21.02
CA ALA A 870 -21.72 15.50 -20.69
C ALA A 870 -21.14 15.36 -19.26
N THR A 871 -19.85 15.62 -19.10
CA THR A 871 -19.19 15.63 -17.78
C THR A 871 -19.84 16.70 -16.90
N LYS A 872 -20.52 16.28 -15.82
CA LYS A 872 -21.09 17.17 -14.80
C LYS A 872 -19.98 18.04 -14.18
N PRO A 873 -20.23 19.33 -13.83
CA PRO A 873 -19.24 20.16 -13.16
C PRO A 873 -18.97 19.64 -11.74
N MET A 874 -17.71 19.36 -11.44
CA MET A 874 -17.28 18.85 -10.13
C MET A 874 -17.36 19.95 -9.06
N LYS A 875 -17.94 19.63 -7.89
CA LYS A 875 -17.93 20.50 -6.69
C LYS A 875 -16.73 20.14 -5.80
N THR A 876 -16.03 21.14 -5.30
CA THR A 876 -14.94 21.02 -4.35
C THR A 876 -15.48 20.97 -2.92
N ILE A 877 -15.08 19.93 -2.19
CA ILE A 877 -15.45 19.68 -0.80
C ILE A 877 -14.21 19.92 0.07
N LEU A 878 -14.30 20.80 1.06
CA LEU A 878 -13.26 21.02 2.06
C LEU A 878 -13.64 20.36 3.38
N MET A 879 -12.91 19.32 3.78
CA MET A 879 -13.03 18.69 5.08
C MET A 879 -12.08 19.37 6.09
N LEU A 880 -12.63 19.83 7.20
CA LEU A 880 -11.95 20.52 8.28
C LEU A 880 -12.03 19.69 9.55
N ALA A 881 -10.87 19.31 10.07
CA ALA A 881 -10.76 18.64 11.36
C ALA A 881 -10.45 19.66 12.46
N ALA A 882 -11.31 19.75 13.48
CA ALA A 882 -11.05 20.53 14.68
C ALA A 882 -10.53 19.60 15.80
N ASN A 883 -9.23 19.63 16.07
CA ASN A 883 -8.60 18.76 17.08
C ASN A 883 -7.66 19.56 17.98
N PRO A 884 -8.14 20.08 19.13
CA PRO A 884 -7.28 20.71 20.14
C PRO A 884 -6.28 19.71 20.73
N LYS A 885 -5.09 20.16 21.12
CA LYS A 885 -3.98 19.28 21.61
C LYS A 885 -4.29 18.35 22.80
N ASN A 886 -5.44 18.50 23.48
CA ASN A 886 -5.81 17.74 24.68
C ASN A 886 -7.01 16.78 24.50
N SER A 887 -7.48 16.52 23.27
CA SER A 887 -8.55 15.53 22.99
C SER A 887 -8.04 14.18 22.49
N VAL A 888 -8.85 13.13 22.67
CA VAL A 888 -8.60 11.77 22.17
C VAL A 888 -8.40 11.79 20.65
N SER A 889 -7.44 11.00 20.15
CA SER A 889 -7.11 10.93 18.71
C SER A 889 -8.34 10.53 17.88
N LEU A 890 -8.81 11.45 17.04
CA LEU A 890 -9.92 11.24 16.11
C LEU A 890 -9.62 10.15 15.06
N ARG A 891 -10.64 9.37 14.69
CA ARG A 891 -10.60 8.40 13.57
C ARG A 891 -10.84 9.05 12.20
N LEU A 892 -10.23 10.21 11.97
CA LEU A 892 -10.37 10.99 10.72
C LEU A 892 -10.00 10.19 9.46
N GLN A 893 -9.04 9.27 9.60
CA GLN A 893 -8.59 8.44 8.48
C GLN A 893 -9.65 7.40 8.05
N GLU A 894 -10.55 6.98 8.96
CA GLU A 894 -11.65 6.06 8.63
C GLU A 894 -12.76 6.82 7.89
N GLU A 895 -13.22 7.95 8.44
CA GLU A 895 -14.28 8.78 7.81
C GLU A 895 -13.88 9.31 6.43
N GLU A 896 -12.65 9.81 6.29
CA GLU A 896 -12.11 10.31 5.01
C GLU A 896 -11.98 9.20 3.97
N ARG A 897 -11.49 8.01 4.37
CA ARG A 897 -11.33 6.86 3.48
C ARG A 897 -12.68 6.37 2.96
N ASP A 898 -13.68 6.29 3.83
CA ASP A 898 -14.99 5.75 3.48
C ASP A 898 -15.78 6.71 2.57
N ILE A 899 -15.68 8.04 2.79
CA ILE A 899 -16.27 9.04 1.89
C ILE A 899 -15.57 9.00 0.52
N LYS A 900 -14.23 8.92 0.47
CA LYS A 900 -13.46 8.86 -0.79
C LYS A 900 -13.81 7.64 -1.63
N GLU A 901 -13.89 6.45 -1.01
CA GLU A 901 -14.19 5.22 -1.73
C GLU A 901 -15.61 5.24 -2.34
N ARG A 902 -16.57 5.85 -1.66
CA ARG A 902 -17.96 5.94 -2.14
C ARG A 902 -18.14 6.96 -3.26
N LEU A 903 -17.45 8.10 -3.19
CA LEU A 903 -17.39 9.05 -4.31
C LEU A 903 -16.73 8.44 -5.55
N ARG A 904 -15.68 7.62 -5.37
CA ARG A 904 -15.04 6.86 -6.44
C ARG A 904 -16.00 5.86 -7.09
N LEU A 905 -16.74 5.10 -6.29
CA LEU A 905 -17.75 4.15 -6.76
C LEU A 905 -18.93 4.83 -7.47
N ALA A 906 -19.23 6.09 -7.12
CA ALA A 906 -20.25 6.91 -7.79
C ALA A 906 -19.79 7.59 -9.09
N GLY A 907 -18.55 7.32 -9.55
CA GLY A 907 -18.01 7.85 -10.82
C GLY A 907 -17.45 9.27 -10.75
N TYR A 908 -17.26 9.83 -9.55
CA TYR A 908 -16.43 11.03 -9.36
C TYR A 908 -14.94 10.63 -9.42
N GLY A 909 -14.10 11.40 -10.13
CA GLY A 909 -12.66 11.17 -10.18
C GLY A 909 -11.96 11.32 -8.81
N THR A 910 -10.65 11.12 -8.76
CA THR A 910 -9.85 11.03 -7.52
C THR A 910 -9.68 12.33 -6.71
N GLU A 911 -10.27 13.47 -7.10
CA GLU A 911 -9.83 14.80 -6.60
C GLU A 911 -10.86 15.87 -6.15
N PRO A 912 -12.13 15.60 -5.79
CA PRO A 912 -13.02 16.67 -5.30
C PRO A 912 -12.84 17.02 -3.80
N ILE A 913 -12.19 16.17 -2.99
CA ILE A 913 -12.02 16.39 -1.55
C ILE A 913 -10.64 16.98 -1.25
N LYS A 914 -10.62 18.11 -0.53
CA LYS A 914 -9.43 18.70 0.07
C LYS A 914 -9.59 18.65 1.59
N THR A 915 -8.53 18.26 2.30
CA THR A 915 -8.57 18.10 3.76
C THR A 915 -7.58 19.05 4.41
N ALA A 916 -8.03 19.80 5.42
CA ALA A 916 -7.16 20.64 6.22
C ALA A 916 -7.43 20.43 7.72
N VAL A 917 -6.38 20.47 8.52
CA VAL A 917 -6.50 20.47 9.99
C VAL A 917 -6.62 21.92 10.42
N ALA A 918 -7.79 22.31 10.93
CA ALA A 918 -8.07 23.68 11.32
C ALA A 918 -8.10 23.77 12.84
N VAL A 919 -6.96 24.13 13.43
CA VAL A 919 -6.80 24.25 14.88
C VAL A 919 -7.18 25.67 15.34
N ARG A 920 -7.06 26.69 14.49
CA ARG A 920 -7.34 28.10 14.79
C ARG A 920 -8.27 28.74 13.73
N PRO A 921 -9.03 29.80 14.06
CA PRO A 921 -9.93 30.49 13.13
C PRO A 921 -9.26 30.97 11.83
N ARG A 922 -7.99 31.42 11.93
CA ARG A 922 -7.19 31.86 10.77
C ARG A 922 -6.85 30.73 9.80
N ASP A 923 -6.78 29.50 10.29
CA ASP A 923 -6.46 28.33 9.46
C ASP A 923 -7.66 27.98 8.57
N ILE A 924 -8.89 28.23 9.06
CA ILE A 924 -10.12 28.09 8.28
C ILE A 924 -10.17 29.13 7.17
N GLN A 925 -9.89 30.40 7.49
CA GLN A 925 -9.84 31.49 6.50
C GLN A 925 -8.86 31.18 5.37
N GLN A 926 -7.65 30.73 5.72
CA GLN A 926 -6.63 30.37 4.74
C GLN A 926 -7.07 29.18 3.89
N ALA A 927 -7.62 28.13 4.49
CA ALA A 927 -8.13 26.97 3.76
C ALA A 927 -9.29 27.30 2.81
N MET A 928 -10.21 28.20 3.21
CA MET A 928 -11.29 28.69 2.35
C MET A 928 -10.75 29.50 1.15
N LEU A 929 -9.67 30.27 1.34
CA LEU A 929 -9.01 31.04 0.28
C LEU A 929 -8.24 30.14 -0.71
N ASP A 930 -7.52 29.14 -0.20
CA ASP A 930 -6.66 28.25 -0.99
C ASP A 930 -7.48 27.26 -1.82
N PHE A 931 -8.48 26.63 -1.21
CA PHE A 931 -9.22 25.54 -1.84
C PHE A 931 -10.53 25.96 -2.51
N LYS A 932 -11.01 27.18 -2.24
CA LYS A 932 -12.24 27.76 -2.82
C LYS A 932 -13.43 26.77 -2.85
N PRO A 933 -13.82 26.19 -1.70
CA PRO A 933 -14.80 25.11 -1.66
C PRO A 933 -16.23 25.60 -1.91
N GLN A 934 -17.05 24.71 -2.48
CA GLN A 934 -18.51 24.88 -2.54
C GLN A 934 -19.22 24.19 -1.36
N ILE A 935 -18.59 23.16 -0.77
CA ILE A 935 -19.10 22.46 0.41
C ILE A 935 -18.01 22.43 1.49
N ILE A 936 -18.36 22.77 2.72
CA ILE A 936 -17.45 22.66 3.87
C ILE A 936 -18.00 21.63 4.85
N HIS A 937 -17.14 20.72 5.27
CA HIS A 937 -17.47 19.63 6.20
C HIS A 937 -16.59 19.73 7.44
N PHE A 938 -17.18 19.76 8.63
CA PHE A 938 -16.44 19.72 9.90
C PHE A 938 -16.54 18.33 10.53
N SER A 939 -15.38 17.72 10.81
CA SER A 939 -15.25 16.45 11.54
C SER A 939 -14.54 16.67 12.88
N GLY A 940 -15.02 16.06 13.98
CA GLY A 940 -14.47 16.27 15.32
C GLY A 940 -15.12 15.40 16.43
N HIS A 941 -14.63 15.52 17.68
CA HIS A 941 -15.31 14.98 18.86
C HIS A 941 -15.84 16.16 19.67
N GLY A 942 -17.10 16.07 20.12
CA GLY A 942 -17.64 17.04 21.08
C GLY A 942 -17.02 16.82 22.45
N ALA A 943 -16.24 17.79 22.92
CA ALA A 943 -16.13 17.99 24.37
C ALA A 943 -17.48 18.52 24.86
N ASP A 944 -17.90 18.08 26.05
CA ASP A 944 -19.22 18.26 26.63
C ASP A 944 -19.84 19.67 26.40
N GLU A 945 -21.11 19.64 25.99
CA GLU A 945 -22.14 20.69 25.93
C GLU A 945 -21.98 21.97 25.08
N ASP A 946 -20.82 22.39 24.57
CA ASP A 946 -20.70 23.78 24.07
C ASP A 946 -20.45 24.05 22.56
N GLY A 947 -20.22 23.05 21.69
CA GLY A 947 -20.15 23.24 20.22
C GLY A 947 -18.74 23.30 19.62
N LEU A 948 -18.51 24.06 18.52
CA LEU A 948 -17.22 24.08 17.81
C LEU A 948 -16.12 24.79 18.61
N VAL A 949 -15.08 24.05 19.02
CA VAL A 949 -13.97 24.54 19.83
C VAL A 949 -12.70 24.67 19.00
N PHE A 950 -11.99 25.80 19.14
CA PHE A 950 -10.72 26.09 18.47
C PHE A 950 -9.64 26.44 19.48
N GLU A 951 -8.37 26.42 19.09
CA GLU A 951 -7.30 26.94 19.93
C GLU A 951 -7.19 28.46 19.84
N ASP A 952 -7.06 29.12 20.99
CA ASP A 952 -6.64 30.51 21.04
C ASP A 952 -5.14 30.66 20.73
N ILE A 953 -4.64 31.90 20.77
CA ILE A 953 -3.22 32.21 20.53
C ILE A 953 -2.26 31.52 21.51
N ASN A 954 -2.76 31.07 22.66
CA ASN A 954 -2.01 30.40 23.72
C ASN A 954 -2.11 28.86 23.63
N GLY A 955 -2.84 28.32 22.64
CA GLY A 955 -3.06 26.89 22.49
C GLY A 955 -4.09 26.31 23.47
N GLN A 956 -4.93 27.15 24.09
CA GLN A 956 -6.04 26.70 24.93
C GLN A 956 -7.33 26.59 24.10
N SER A 957 -8.13 25.57 24.39
CA SER A 957 -9.47 25.39 23.85
C SER A 957 -10.37 26.59 24.17
N LYS A 958 -10.86 27.27 23.14
CA LYS A 958 -11.79 28.39 23.21
C LYS A 958 -13.00 28.11 22.32
N LEU A 959 -14.19 28.26 22.89
CA LEU A 959 -15.43 28.20 22.12
C LEU A 959 -15.57 29.44 21.23
N ILE A 960 -15.97 29.25 19.98
CA ILE A 960 -16.32 30.36 19.09
C ILE A 960 -17.82 30.63 19.19
N GLY A 961 -18.18 31.90 19.42
CA GLY A 961 -19.58 32.33 19.44
C GLY A 961 -20.21 32.22 18.05
N GLY A 962 -21.53 31.99 18.00
CA GLY A 962 -22.26 31.88 16.73
C GLY A 962 -22.12 33.12 15.83
N GLU A 963 -22.06 34.33 16.42
CA GLU A 963 -21.89 35.60 15.67
C GLU A 963 -20.54 35.67 14.94
N ASP A 964 -19.43 35.28 15.59
CA ASP A 964 -18.10 35.29 14.97
C ASP A 964 -17.99 34.33 13.77
N LEU A 965 -18.68 33.19 13.85
CA LEU A 965 -18.77 32.23 12.74
C LEU A 965 -19.67 32.77 11.62
N ALA A 966 -20.79 33.40 11.95
CA ALA A 966 -21.68 33.99 10.96
C ALA A 966 -20.96 35.07 10.13
N ASP A 967 -20.20 35.95 10.78
CA ASP A 967 -19.39 36.99 10.12
C ASP A 967 -18.32 36.39 9.22
N LEU A 968 -17.67 35.30 9.66
CA LEU A 968 -16.70 34.58 8.84
C LEU A 968 -17.33 33.99 7.58
N PHE A 969 -18.48 33.33 7.69
CA PHE A 969 -19.15 32.70 6.56
C PHE A 969 -19.84 33.72 5.63
N ASP A 970 -20.18 34.92 6.12
CA ASP A 970 -20.71 36.01 5.28
C ASP A 970 -19.73 36.40 4.17
N LEU A 971 -18.43 36.49 4.51
CA LEU A 971 -17.33 36.83 3.59
C LEU A 971 -17.19 35.86 2.40
N PHE A 972 -17.75 34.65 2.50
CA PHE A 972 -17.67 33.59 1.50
C PHE A 972 -19.04 33.08 1.04
N SER A 973 -20.11 33.81 1.37
CA SER A 973 -21.50 33.44 1.09
C SER A 973 -21.84 33.37 -0.41
N ASP A 974 -21.02 34.00 -1.26
CA ASP A 974 -21.12 33.99 -2.71
C ASP A 974 -20.64 32.67 -3.35
N ARG A 975 -19.85 31.87 -2.61
CA ARG A 975 -19.18 30.67 -3.11
C ARG A 975 -19.56 29.39 -2.38
N ILE A 976 -19.84 29.48 -1.08
CA ILE A 976 -20.19 28.31 -0.26
C ILE A 976 -21.69 28.03 -0.40
N GLU A 977 -22.02 26.85 -0.92
CA GLU A 977 -23.40 26.42 -1.10
C GLU A 977 -23.94 25.66 0.12
N CYS A 978 -23.08 24.87 0.77
CA CYS A 978 -23.48 24.02 1.90
C CYS A 978 -22.39 23.89 2.97
N VAL A 979 -22.80 23.92 4.25
CA VAL A 979 -21.93 23.63 5.41
C VAL A 979 -22.50 22.44 6.17
N VAL A 980 -21.65 21.46 6.48
CA VAL A 980 -21.99 20.25 7.23
C VAL A 980 -21.18 20.25 8.53
N LEU A 981 -21.86 20.31 9.68
CA LEU A 981 -21.27 20.28 11.02
C LEU A 981 -21.41 18.85 11.56
N ASN A 982 -20.53 17.95 11.10
CA ASN A 982 -20.67 16.51 11.29
C ASN A 982 -19.95 15.98 12.54
N ALA A 983 -20.06 16.71 13.63
CA ALA A 983 -19.52 16.39 14.93
C ALA A 983 -19.78 17.57 15.87
N CYS A 984 -20.17 17.28 17.11
CA CYS A 984 -20.54 18.24 18.17
C CYS A 984 -21.97 18.79 18.06
N TYR A 985 -22.59 19.05 19.23
CA TYR A 985 -23.83 19.82 19.35
C TYR A 985 -23.62 21.22 18.78
N SER A 986 -24.33 21.58 17.70
CA SER A 986 -23.97 22.75 16.89
C SER A 986 -25.17 23.62 16.52
N GLU A 987 -26.32 23.43 17.18
CA GLU A 987 -27.58 24.09 16.83
C GLU A 987 -27.44 25.62 16.79
N THR A 988 -26.82 26.21 17.81
CA THR A 988 -26.61 27.65 17.91
C THR A 988 -25.69 28.19 16.81
N GLN A 989 -24.60 27.49 16.49
CA GLN A 989 -23.68 27.86 15.41
C GLN A 989 -24.32 27.63 14.03
N ALA A 990 -25.12 26.58 13.87
CA ALA A 990 -25.80 26.26 12.62
C ALA A 990 -26.86 27.31 12.28
N GLU A 991 -27.63 27.77 13.27
CA GLU A 991 -28.62 28.84 13.08
C GLU A 991 -27.97 30.19 12.77
N ALA A 992 -26.78 30.46 13.32
CA ALA A 992 -26.00 31.65 12.99
C ALA A 992 -25.44 31.59 11.55
N ILE A 993 -24.85 30.46 11.13
CA ILE A 993 -24.31 30.29 9.77
C ILE A 993 -25.43 30.31 8.71
N ARG A 994 -26.63 29.80 9.05
CA ARG A 994 -27.82 29.80 8.17
C ARG A 994 -28.22 31.20 7.71
N GLN A 995 -27.94 32.24 8.49
CA GLN A 995 -28.23 33.62 8.08
C GLN A 995 -27.48 34.01 6.80
N ASN A 996 -26.34 33.39 6.51
CA ASN A 996 -25.47 33.73 5.39
C ASN A 996 -25.36 32.61 4.34
N ILE A 997 -25.39 31.33 4.74
CA ILE A 997 -25.25 30.18 3.84
C ILE A 997 -26.59 29.50 3.55
N LYS A 998 -26.80 29.10 2.29
CA LYS A 998 -28.09 28.57 1.78
C LYS A 998 -28.52 27.24 2.44
N TYR A 999 -27.58 26.32 2.66
CA TYR A 999 -27.84 25.02 3.27
C TYR A 999 -26.87 24.76 4.41
N VAL A 1000 -27.37 24.58 5.63
CA VAL A 1000 -26.54 24.25 6.79
C VAL A 1000 -27.10 22.98 7.42
N ILE A 1001 -26.23 22.00 7.63
CA ILE A 1001 -26.58 20.76 8.32
C ILE A 1001 -25.89 20.80 9.68
N GLY A 1002 -26.70 20.82 10.73
CA GLY A 1002 -26.23 20.94 12.12
C GLY A 1002 -26.91 19.93 13.03
N MET A 1003 -26.30 19.70 14.19
CA MET A 1003 -26.75 18.70 15.16
C MET A 1003 -27.43 19.38 16.34
N ASN A 1004 -28.63 18.93 16.70
CA ASN A 1004 -29.38 19.39 17.88
C ASN A 1004 -29.05 18.59 19.16
N GLN A 1005 -28.10 17.66 19.09
CA GLN A 1005 -27.51 16.96 20.22
C GLN A 1005 -26.20 16.31 19.80
N THR A 1006 -25.41 15.82 20.76
CA THR A 1006 -24.17 15.08 20.46
C THR A 1006 -24.48 13.76 19.73
N ILE A 1007 -23.65 13.47 18.74
CA ILE A 1007 -23.77 12.30 17.85
C ILE A 1007 -22.54 11.43 18.03
N ASP A 1008 -22.74 10.11 18.08
CA ASP A 1008 -21.69 9.09 18.13
C ASP A 1008 -20.90 9.06 16.80
N ASP A 1009 -19.61 8.76 16.84
CA ASP A 1009 -18.71 8.75 15.67
C ASP A 1009 -19.26 7.89 14.53
N LEU A 1010 -19.89 6.77 14.88
CA LEU A 1010 -20.49 5.87 13.90
C LEU A 1010 -21.65 6.55 13.14
N ALA A 1011 -22.45 7.41 13.79
CA ALA A 1011 -23.54 8.12 13.13
C ALA A 1011 -23.05 9.28 12.27
N ALA A 1012 -21.99 9.97 12.69
CA ALA A 1012 -21.34 10.99 11.88
C ALA A 1012 -20.81 10.39 10.57
N ILE A 1013 -20.08 9.27 10.65
CA ILE A 1013 -19.52 8.58 9.48
C ILE A 1013 -20.64 8.12 8.53
N GLU A 1014 -21.66 7.43 9.05
CA GLU A 1014 -22.77 6.92 8.23
C GLU A 1014 -23.56 8.05 7.56
N PHE A 1015 -23.76 9.17 8.26
CA PHE A 1015 -24.38 10.36 7.68
C PHE A 1015 -23.57 10.91 6.51
N ALA A 1016 -22.27 11.14 6.71
CA ALA A 1016 -21.39 11.71 5.71
C ALA A 1016 -21.31 10.81 4.47
N VAL A 1017 -21.19 9.50 4.68
CA VAL A 1017 -21.15 8.50 3.62
C VAL A 1017 -22.41 8.56 2.75
N GLY A 1018 -23.61 8.55 3.37
CA GLY A 1018 -24.86 8.65 2.62
C GLY A 1018 -25.06 10.02 1.95
N PHE A 1019 -24.69 11.10 2.62
CA PHE A 1019 -24.78 12.46 2.10
C PHE A 1019 -23.91 12.64 0.85
N TYR A 1020 -22.63 12.28 0.91
CA TYR A 1020 -21.72 12.45 -0.21
C TYR A 1020 -21.95 11.47 -1.35
N ALA A 1021 -22.51 10.29 -1.10
CA ALA A 1021 -22.95 9.39 -2.18
C ALA A 1021 -24.01 10.05 -3.08
N ALA A 1022 -24.98 10.75 -2.49
CA ALA A 1022 -26.00 11.50 -3.25
C ALA A 1022 -25.41 12.71 -3.98
N ILE A 1023 -24.51 13.48 -3.34
CA ILE A 1023 -23.81 14.59 -4.01
C ILE A 1023 -22.97 14.06 -5.18
N GLY A 1024 -22.33 12.90 -5.03
CA GLY A 1024 -21.62 12.18 -6.07
C GLY A 1024 -22.51 11.70 -7.23
N ALA A 1025 -23.77 11.34 -6.95
CA ALA A 1025 -24.75 11.07 -8.00
C ALA A 1025 -25.25 12.34 -8.70
N GLY A 1026 -24.95 13.53 -8.15
CA GLY A 1026 -25.38 14.83 -8.64
C GLY A 1026 -26.81 15.21 -8.23
N GLU A 1027 -27.28 14.65 -7.11
CA GLU A 1027 -28.58 14.94 -6.50
C GLU A 1027 -28.57 16.24 -5.70
N THR A 1028 -29.76 16.74 -5.32
CA THR A 1028 -29.90 17.98 -4.55
C THR A 1028 -29.43 17.82 -3.10
N TYR A 1029 -29.10 18.92 -2.42
CA TYR A 1029 -28.72 18.90 -1.01
C TYR A 1029 -29.82 18.35 -0.10
N GLU A 1030 -31.08 18.56 -0.46
CA GLU A 1030 -32.23 17.97 0.23
C GLU A 1030 -32.29 16.45 0.10
N PHE A 1031 -32.02 15.94 -1.10
CA PHE A 1031 -31.97 14.50 -1.33
C PHE A 1031 -30.76 13.88 -0.63
N ALA A 1032 -29.61 14.55 -0.70
CA ALA A 1032 -28.39 14.14 -0.01
C ALA A 1032 -28.57 14.09 1.51
N PHE A 1033 -29.19 15.10 2.10
CA PHE A 1033 -29.53 15.09 3.52
C PHE A 1033 -30.46 13.93 3.89
N LYS A 1034 -31.50 13.68 3.09
CA LYS A 1034 -32.42 12.55 3.31
C LYS A 1034 -31.70 11.20 3.19
N LEU A 1035 -30.78 11.05 2.23
CA LEU A 1035 -29.99 9.84 2.05
C LEU A 1035 -29.01 9.63 3.21
N GLY A 1036 -28.34 10.68 3.68
CA GLY A 1036 -27.50 10.65 4.88
C GLY A 1036 -28.30 10.25 6.13
N CYS A 1037 -29.45 10.87 6.39
CA CYS A 1037 -30.32 10.47 7.51
C CYS A 1037 -30.92 9.07 7.33
N SER A 1038 -31.08 8.60 6.09
CA SER A 1038 -31.44 7.21 5.80
C SER A 1038 -30.30 6.26 6.14
N ALA A 1039 -29.06 6.62 5.83
CA ALA A 1039 -27.87 5.82 6.15
C ALA A 1039 -27.67 5.66 7.67
N ILE A 1040 -27.84 6.72 8.47
CA ILE A 1040 -27.81 6.62 9.95
C ILE A 1040 -28.86 5.61 10.45
N ARG A 1041 -30.10 5.71 9.94
CA ARG A 1041 -31.21 4.83 10.34
C ARG A 1041 -30.97 3.38 9.89
N LEU A 1042 -30.42 3.20 8.69
CA LEU A 1042 -30.03 1.90 8.15
C LEU A 1042 -28.88 1.27 8.93
N ALA A 1043 -27.96 2.05 9.49
CA ALA A 1043 -26.93 1.58 10.42
C ALA A 1043 -27.49 1.16 11.80
N GLY A 1044 -28.76 1.45 12.09
CA GLY A 1044 -29.43 1.08 13.36
C GLY A 1044 -29.13 2.03 14.51
N ILE A 1045 -28.71 3.25 14.20
CA ILE A 1045 -28.40 4.28 15.21
C ILE A 1045 -29.69 5.06 15.50
N LYS A 1046 -29.93 5.37 16.78
CA LYS A 1046 -31.22 5.88 17.28
C LYS A 1046 -31.57 7.23 16.64
N GLU A 1047 -32.86 7.46 16.33
CA GLU A 1047 -33.34 8.67 15.63
C GLU A 1047 -32.96 10.00 16.28
N TYR A 1048 -32.72 10.04 17.60
CA TYR A 1048 -32.28 11.26 18.25
C TYR A 1048 -30.89 11.73 17.78
N THR A 1049 -30.06 10.87 17.18
CA THR A 1049 -28.74 11.24 16.64
C THR A 1049 -28.78 11.67 15.17
N THR A 1050 -29.94 12.06 14.62
CA THR A 1050 -30.00 12.53 13.23
C THR A 1050 -29.75 14.03 13.11
N PRO A 1051 -28.91 14.49 12.15
CA PRO A 1051 -28.74 15.92 11.85
C PRO A 1051 -30.06 16.59 11.46
N GLN A 1052 -30.09 17.91 11.60
CA GLN A 1052 -31.13 18.77 11.05
C GLN A 1052 -30.62 19.55 9.84
N LEU A 1053 -31.45 19.63 8.80
CA LEU A 1053 -31.20 20.50 7.65
C LEU A 1053 -31.87 21.85 7.89
N LEU A 1054 -31.03 22.87 8.03
CA LEU A 1054 -31.42 24.26 8.13
C LEU A 1054 -31.26 24.94 6.76
N LYS A 1055 -32.30 25.63 6.31
CA LYS A 1055 -32.29 26.39 5.05
C LYS A 1055 -32.41 27.88 5.35
N LYS A 1056 -31.65 28.72 4.65
CA LYS A 1056 -31.73 30.18 4.77
C LYS A 1056 -33.12 30.72 4.47
#